data_AF-A0A7X7YEI9-F1
#
_entry.id   AF-A0A7X7YEI9-F1
#
_cell.length_a   1.000
_cell.length_b   1.000
_cell.length_c   1.000
_cell.angle_alpha   90.00
_cell.angle_beta   90.00
_cell.angle_gamma   90.00
#
_symmetry.space_group_name_H-M   'P 1'
#
loop_
_entity.id
_entity.type
_entity.pdbx_description
1 polymer ?
#
loop_
_entity_poly.entity_id
_entity_poly.type
_entity_poly.pdbx_seq_one_letter_code
_entity_poly.pdbx_strand_id
1 'polypeptide(L)'
;MSPRTRILLAGYFGAGNLGDEAILGATLVQLSTALGDELCPTIAAYDHNAVRAYHGPLDTVDVWDVRALAATVASSSLVIWGGGGLLQDHWQVPVEDLLLDARGGVPAHLRVPLLAELKGVPCMMYGQGVGPLSHPESRRATALVCDRLSAITVRDQASAHLLRDCGVTHAPIAVTADPALATVPAEPSVAHSILGQAGLGLACRPRLIVAPRLPPDGSRAWIEPLVAALRATVLDRGGAVAFIAFDHRPEGDEPLCRELAVLCGGAPSAVAITSWLGAGECAGVLATADTVVATRLHALVLAAVAGTAAVALDYDPKVRAFASELGGAVPTLPLANLAALPLGDAINGSLAAAVERRAVVVEAVCALRARETGNLRTALWLLGREERPELGPGASAAMPAERPDREAELAEVQRQLTMLRSSRVVRLVERYWRWLGRVRQQRQEAGSAVSGSRQSRMHHRPSAPAHEAPVPEPTTGQPLETTASDPWAGIPEIELAAHDRGAAGVAIVLSGTKLIDSEGQRPMHLALTLARKGFAVVFGYWRWSANDWCPQDRLTQGVFQVPLDILSASKEMVFNRFAWCEHRLLMVEFPHPSFVPVMEEARARGWTVVYDVLDDWAEFHRVGQAMWFDEVAERRVVELATLVTAVTPALEHRLRRLGAATVTVVPNGLRPDIATVRAPVELARGEVTVGYFGYLASAWFDWELLVATARSRPSWRLYVIGYGGEPDDAQLPDNLVLLGKQPQSELAAFAAGWDVAIVPFRPEALAAGADPIKTYEYLAMGLPVVVTGVFPPAGAEAFVERVEGLAAFLEALERAAARPAAEIARRREWAAAHTWDSRLDSIFEAFSATRATAARS
;
A
#
# COMPACT_ATOMS: atom_id res chain seq x y z
N MET A 1 26.96 16.01 -31.31
CA MET A 1 26.50 15.38 -30.05
C MET A 1 26.20 13.93 -30.39
N SER A 2 26.86 12.98 -29.75
CA SER A 2 26.56 11.55 -29.93
C SER A 2 25.07 11.28 -29.60
N PRO A 3 24.39 10.37 -30.31
CA PRO A 3 22.99 10.07 -30.03
C PRO A 3 22.85 9.50 -28.62
N ARG A 4 22.05 10.16 -27.78
CA ARG A 4 21.78 9.71 -26.40
C ARG A 4 20.99 8.39 -26.43
N THR A 5 21.47 7.39 -25.71
CA THR A 5 20.82 6.09 -25.55
C THR A 5 19.95 6.12 -24.30
N ARG A 6 18.63 6.20 -24.49
CA ARG A 6 17.66 6.22 -23.39
C ARG A 6 17.28 4.80 -22.99
N ILE A 7 17.51 4.44 -21.73
CA ILE A 7 17.18 3.11 -21.22
C ILE A 7 16.23 3.27 -20.04
N LEU A 8 15.06 2.63 -20.11
CA LEU A 8 14.17 2.51 -18.97
C LEU A 8 14.53 1.26 -18.18
N LEU A 9 14.88 1.43 -16.90
CA LEU A 9 15.11 0.36 -15.95
C LEU A 9 13.87 0.20 -15.08
N ALA A 10 13.26 -0.99 -15.10
CA ALA A 10 12.04 -1.26 -14.35
C ALA A 10 12.17 -2.54 -13.52
N GLY A 11 12.01 -2.40 -12.21
CA GLY A 11 12.08 -3.48 -11.22
C GLY A 11 11.41 -3.02 -9.93
N TYR A 12 11.68 -3.69 -8.81
CA TYR A 12 11.15 -3.31 -7.50
C TYR A 12 11.97 -2.18 -6.83
N PHE A 13 12.36 -1.18 -7.62
CA PHE A 13 13.30 -0.12 -7.22
C PHE A 13 12.59 1.02 -6.48
N GLY A 14 13.24 1.56 -5.45
CA GLY A 14 12.69 2.54 -4.53
C GLY A 14 11.73 1.95 -3.49
N ALA A 15 11.55 0.63 -3.43
CA ALA A 15 10.59 -0.01 -2.54
C ALA A 15 11.18 -0.41 -1.17
N GLY A 16 12.40 0.05 -0.84
CA GLY A 16 13.06 -0.22 0.45
C GLY A 16 13.72 -1.61 0.57
N ASN A 17 13.83 -2.37 -0.53
CA ASN A 17 14.51 -3.67 -0.57
C ASN A 17 15.95 -3.53 -1.08
N LEU A 18 16.93 -3.68 -0.19
CA LEU A 18 18.35 -3.55 -0.51
C LEU A 18 18.82 -4.52 -1.62
N GLY A 19 18.18 -5.67 -1.75
CA GLY A 19 18.51 -6.64 -2.79
C GLY A 19 18.19 -6.11 -4.20
N ASP A 20 17.01 -5.53 -4.38
CA ASP A 20 16.60 -4.94 -5.66
C ASP A 20 17.43 -3.67 -5.96
N GLU A 21 17.76 -2.88 -4.93
CA GLU A 21 18.69 -1.76 -5.07
C GLU A 21 20.10 -2.21 -5.46
N ALA A 22 20.59 -3.34 -4.94
CA ALA A 22 21.89 -3.89 -5.34
C ALA A 22 21.92 -4.26 -6.83
N ILE A 23 20.81 -4.82 -7.34
CA ILE A 23 20.66 -5.13 -8.76
C ILE A 23 20.65 -3.84 -9.59
N LEU A 24 19.88 -2.83 -9.18
CA LEU A 24 19.85 -1.55 -9.88
C LEU A 24 21.24 -0.91 -9.94
N GLY A 25 21.92 -0.79 -8.80
CA GLY A 25 23.24 -0.18 -8.70
C GLY A 25 24.27 -0.90 -9.56
N ALA A 26 24.31 -2.23 -9.48
CA ALA A 26 25.21 -3.05 -10.30
C ALA A 26 24.93 -2.88 -11.81
N THR A 27 23.66 -2.88 -12.21
CA THR A 27 23.25 -2.69 -13.60
C THR A 27 23.63 -1.30 -14.12
N LEU A 28 23.43 -0.25 -13.32
CA LEU A 28 23.81 1.12 -13.66
C LEU A 28 25.32 1.26 -13.86
N VAL A 29 26.13 0.68 -12.96
CA VAL A 29 27.60 0.69 -13.09
C VAL A 29 28.05 -0.01 -14.37
N GLN A 30 27.49 -1.17 -14.68
CA GLN A 30 27.79 -1.92 -15.90
C GLN A 30 27.42 -1.16 -17.17
N LEU A 31 26.20 -0.62 -17.23
CA LEU A 31 25.74 0.17 -18.38
C LEU A 31 26.55 1.45 -18.54
N SER A 32 26.85 2.15 -17.44
CA SER A 32 27.66 3.37 -17.47
C SER A 32 29.09 3.08 -17.94
N THR A 33 29.65 1.93 -17.56
CA THR A 33 30.99 1.52 -18.01
C THR A 33 31.00 1.21 -19.51
N ALA A 34 29.95 0.57 -20.03
CA ALA A 34 29.86 0.19 -21.43
C ALA A 34 29.46 1.34 -22.38
N LEU A 35 28.58 2.24 -21.94
CA LEU A 35 27.96 3.27 -22.77
C LEU A 35 28.49 4.69 -22.48
N GLY A 36 29.18 4.90 -21.36
CA GLY A 36 29.72 6.20 -20.96
C GLY A 36 28.67 7.32 -20.96
N ASP A 37 29.06 8.49 -21.47
CA ASP A 37 28.21 9.69 -21.53
C ASP A 37 27.01 9.57 -22.48
N GLU A 38 26.91 8.50 -23.28
CA GLU A 38 25.74 8.25 -24.12
C GLU A 38 24.54 7.74 -23.32
N LEU A 39 24.76 7.17 -22.13
CA LEU A 39 23.72 6.59 -21.30
C LEU A 39 22.81 7.69 -20.72
N CYS A 40 21.50 7.53 -20.92
CA CYS A 40 20.45 8.31 -20.26
C CYS A 40 19.50 7.33 -19.57
N PRO A 41 19.80 6.92 -18.32
CA PRO A 41 18.96 5.96 -17.62
C PRO A 41 17.76 6.67 -17.01
N THR A 42 16.58 6.08 -17.14
CA THR A 42 15.38 6.49 -16.39
C THR A 42 14.89 5.30 -15.58
N ILE A 43 14.64 5.50 -14.29
CA ILE A 43 14.22 4.43 -13.39
C ILE A 43 12.71 4.47 -13.19
N ALA A 44 12.02 3.37 -13.44
CA ALA A 44 10.64 3.20 -13.00
C ALA A 44 10.69 2.93 -11.48
N ALA A 45 10.36 3.95 -10.68
CA ALA A 45 10.56 3.96 -9.24
C ALA A 45 9.22 3.85 -8.49
N TYR A 46 9.20 3.05 -7.42
CA TYR A 46 8.12 3.02 -6.42
C TYR A 46 8.19 4.23 -5.48
N ASP A 47 9.42 4.65 -5.14
CA ASP A 47 9.71 5.91 -4.44
C ASP A 47 10.94 6.57 -5.07
N HIS A 48 10.71 7.76 -5.64
CA HIS A 48 11.74 8.57 -6.27
C HIS A 48 12.85 9.01 -5.30
N ASN A 49 12.49 9.31 -4.05
CA ASN A 49 13.42 9.79 -3.04
C ASN A 49 14.31 8.64 -2.55
N ALA A 50 13.74 7.45 -2.39
CA ALA A 50 14.51 6.26 -2.02
C ALA A 50 15.55 5.91 -3.09
N VAL A 51 15.18 5.88 -4.37
CA VAL A 51 16.15 5.64 -5.47
C VAL A 51 17.27 6.68 -5.45
N ARG A 52 16.93 7.95 -5.21
CA ARG A 52 17.92 9.03 -5.13
C ARG A 52 18.82 8.95 -3.90
N ALA A 53 18.31 8.44 -2.79
CA ALA A 53 19.10 8.22 -1.58
C ALA A 53 20.13 7.09 -1.79
N TYR A 54 19.74 6.01 -2.48
CA TYR A 54 20.65 4.88 -2.74
C TYR A 54 21.66 5.14 -3.86
N HIS A 55 21.24 5.76 -4.96
CA HIS A 55 22.03 5.82 -6.20
C HIS A 55 22.41 7.24 -6.63
N GLY A 56 22.00 8.25 -5.87
CA GLY A 56 22.24 9.65 -6.21
C GLY A 56 21.26 10.20 -7.27
N PRO A 57 21.58 11.33 -7.91
CA PRO A 57 20.64 12.03 -8.79
C PRO A 57 20.41 11.25 -10.11
N LEU A 58 19.27 10.57 -10.19
CA LEU A 58 18.79 9.86 -11.39
C LEU A 58 17.43 10.38 -11.85
N ASP A 59 17.19 10.30 -13.17
CA ASP A 59 15.87 10.48 -13.75
C ASP A 59 14.97 9.32 -13.36
N THR A 60 13.75 9.63 -12.93
CA THR A 60 12.82 8.65 -12.39
C THR A 60 11.41 8.91 -12.93
N VAL A 61 10.63 7.84 -13.11
CA VAL A 61 9.21 7.88 -13.47
C VAL A 61 8.44 7.03 -12.48
N ASP A 62 7.29 7.52 -12.01
CA ASP A 62 6.44 6.80 -11.08
C ASP A 62 5.90 5.53 -11.77
N VAL A 63 6.12 4.36 -11.16
CA VAL A 63 5.58 3.09 -11.68
C VAL A 63 4.05 3.12 -11.75
N TRP A 64 3.38 3.92 -10.93
CA TRP A 64 1.91 4.02 -10.88
C TRP A 64 1.35 5.01 -11.90
N ASP A 65 2.13 5.98 -12.38
CA ASP A 65 1.70 6.88 -13.45
C ASP A 65 1.82 6.18 -14.81
N VAL A 66 0.77 5.44 -15.19
CA VAL A 66 0.70 4.69 -16.46
C VAL A 66 0.93 5.59 -17.67
N ARG A 67 0.51 6.86 -17.63
CA ARG A 67 0.65 7.78 -18.76
C ARG A 67 2.10 8.22 -18.91
N ALA A 68 2.73 8.65 -17.82
CA ALA A 68 4.13 9.02 -17.83
C ALA A 68 5.00 7.81 -18.16
N LEU A 69 4.74 6.65 -17.56
CA LEU A 69 5.43 5.40 -17.83
C LEU A 69 5.33 5.00 -19.30
N ALA A 70 4.13 5.05 -19.91
CA ALA A 70 3.95 4.76 -21.33
C ALA A 70 4.65 5.78 -22.25
N ALA A 71 4.74 7.05 -21.84
CA ALA A 71 5.50 8.06 -22.57
C ALA A 71 7.02 7.82 -22.48
N THR A 72 7.51 7.48 -21.28
CA THR A 72 8.91 7.13 -21.03
C THR A 72 9.31 5.89 -21.82
N VAL A 73 8.50 4.82 -21.79
CA VAL A 73 8.67 3.62 -22.62
C VAL A 73 8.79 4.02 -24.09
N ALA A 74 7.82 4.77 -24.63
CA ALA A 74 7.82 5.17 -26.04
C ALA A 74 9.04 6.03 -26.45
N SER A 75 9.68 6.70 -25.49
CA SER A 75 10.87 7.52 -25.72
C SER A 75 12.20 6.77 -25.52
N SER A 76 12.14 5.53 -25.04
CA SER A 76 13.30 4.70 -24.70
C SER A 76 13.79 3.90 -25.91
N SER A 77 15.10 3.69 -25.99
CA SER A 77 15.73 2.81 -26.98
C SER A 77 15.65 1.33 -26.57
N LEU A 78 15.60 1.07 -25.27
CA LEU A 78 15.50 -0.27 -24.67
C LEU A 78 14.79 -0.17 -23.32
N VAL A 79 13.94 -1.14 -23.02
CA VAL A 79 13.41 -1.38 -21.68
C VAL A 79 14.13 -2.59 -21.08
N ILE A 80 14.81 -2.37 -19.96
CA ILE A 80 15.40 -3.41 -19.14
C ILE A 80 14.43 -3.64 -17.98
N TRP A 81 13.75 -4.77 -18.03
CA TRP A 81 12.76 -5.17 -17.04
C TRP A 81 13.34 -6.31 -16.20
N GLY A 82 13.34 -6.16 -14.88
CA GLY A 82 13.81 -7.19 -13.97
C GLY A 82 14.74 -6.69 -12.89
N GLY A 83 15.45 -7.65 -12.32
CA GLY A 83 16.05 -7.56 -10.99
C GLY A 83 15.08 -8.05 -9.92
N GLY A 84 15.45 -9.14 -9.24
CA GLY A 84 14.68 -9.72 -8.14
C GLY A 84 13.72 -10.84 -8.58
N GLY A 85 12.67 -11.05 -7.79
CA GLY A 85 11.64 -12.09 -7.99
C GLY A 85 10.28 -11.50 -8.34
N LEU A 86 10.17 -10.75 -9.44
CA LEU A 86 8.93 -10.02 -9.78
C LEU A 86 7.79 -10.97 -10.20
N LEU A 87 8.12 -12.17 -10.69
CA LEU A 87 7.16 -13.16 -11.16
C LEU A 87 7.00 -14.28 -10.12
N GLN A 88 6.26 -14.01 -9.06
CA GLN A 88 5.98 -14.98 -7.99
C GLN A 88 4.57 -14.81 -7.42
N ASP A 89 3.88 -15.92 -7.20
CA ASP A 89 2.51 -16.02 -6.68
C ASP A 89 2.51 -16.17 -5.15
N HIS A 90 2.90 -15.12 -4.44
CA HIS A 90 2.66 -15.05 -3.00
C HIS A 90 1.28 -14.47 -2.65
N TRP A 91 0.62 -13.82 -3.62
CA TRP A 91 -0.68 -13.17 -3.50
C TRP A 91 -1.49 -13.40 -4.78
N GLN A 92 -2.78 -13.72 -4.67
CA GLN A 92 -3.67 -13.90 -5.83
C GLN A 92 -4.05 -12.53 -6.40
N VAL A 93 -3.92 -12.37 -7.73
CA VAL A 93 -4.42 -11.19 -8.46
C VAL A 93 -4.99 -11.66 -9.81
N PRO A 94 -6.27 -11.40 -10.11
CA PRO A 94 -6.90 -11.78 -11.37
C PRO A 94 -6.23 -11.18 -12.61
N VAL A 95 -6.21 -11.90 -13.73
CA VAL A 95 -5.59 -11.41 -15.01
C VAL A 95 -6.29 -10.16 -15.56
N GLU A 96 -7.55 -9.96 -15.20
CA GLU A 96 -8.36 -8.78 -15.55
C GLU A 96 -7.79 -7.45 -15.00
N ASP A 97 -6.93 -7.52 -13.98
CA ASP A 97 -6.29 -6.34 -13.39
C ASP A 97 -4.92 -5.99 -14.01
N LEU A 98 -4.50 -6.68 -15.08
CA LEU A 98 -3.26 -6.40 -15.84
C LEU A 98 -3.13 -4.92 -16.27
N LEU A 99 -4.25 -4.20 -16.38
CA LEU A 99 -4.34 -2.79 -16.75
C LEU A 99 -5.26 -1.96 -15.82
N LEU A 100 -5.87 -2.56 -14.80
CA LEU A 100 -6.84 -1.93 -13.90
C LEU A 100 -6.34 -2.07 -12.47
N ASP A 101 -5.69 -1.02 -11.96
CA ASP A 101 -5.42 -0.75 -10.53
C ASP A 101 -4.86 -1.88 -9.64
N ALA A 102 -4.33 -2.98 -10.19
CA ALA A 102 -3.60 -3.97 -9.40
C ALA A 102 -2.31 -3.36 -8.85
N ARG A 103 -2.28 -3.15 -7.53
CA ARG A 103 -1.10 -2.67 -6.80
C ARG A 103 -0.14 -3.79 -6.37
N GLY A 104 -0.32 -5.01 -6.88
CA GLY A 104 0.54 -6.15 -6.54
C GLY A 104 0.36 -7.36 -7.46
N GLY A 105 1.14 -8.42 -7.22
CA GLY A 105 1.07 -9.68 -7.95
C GLY A 105 1.71 -9.67 -9.34
N VAL A 106 1.70 -10.84 -9.99
CA VAL A 106 2.27 -11.04 -11.33
C VAL A 106 1.68 -10.07 -12.36
N PRO A 107 0.35 -9.80 -12.43
CA PRO A 107 -0.21 -8.89 -13.42
C PRO A 107 0.31 -7.44 -13.32
N ALA A 108 0.50 -6.92 -12.10
CA ALA A 108 1.01 -5.56 -11.89
C ALA A 108 2.44 -5.38 -12.45
N HIS A 109 3.27 -6.41 -12.31
CA HIS A 109 4.65 -6.41 -12.81
C HIS A 109 4.74 -6.59 -14.33
N LEU A 110 3.76 -7.23 -14.97
CA LEU A 110 3.71 -7.44 -16.43
C LEU A 110 3.31 -6.19 -17.23
N ARG A 111 2.89 -5.11 -16.57
CA ARG A 111 2.47 -3.86 -17.22
C ARG A 111 3.58 -3.19 -18.03
N VAL A 112 4.80 -3.09 -17.49
CA VAL A 112 5.94 -2.47 -18.20
C VAL A 112 6.29 -3.23 -19.48
N PRO A 113 6.53 -4.55 -19.47
CA PRO A 113 6.83 -5.29 -20.70
C PRO A 113 5.66 -5.26 -21.70
N LEU A 114 4.41 -5.27 -21.23
CA LEU A 114 3.25 -5.09 -22.10
C LEU A 114 3.23 -3.72 -22.78
N LEU A 115 3.54 -2.64 -22.06
CA LEU A 115 3.63 -1.29 -22.63
C LEU A 115 4.76 -1.22 -23.66
N ALA A 116 5.91 -1.85 -23.41
CA ALA A 116 7.03 -1.88 -24.34
C ALA A 116 6.63 -2.56 -25.66
N GLU A 117 5.98 -3.72 -25.58
CA GLU A 117 5.42 -4.43 -26.73
C GLU A 117 4.41 -3.57 -27.50
N LEU A 118 3.45 -2.94 -26.82
CA LEU A 118 2.45 -2.07 -27.45
C LEU A 118 3.06 -0.84 -28.12
N LYS A 119 4.26 -0.41 -27.70
CA LYS A 119 4.99 0.72 -28.29
C LYS A 119 6.05 0.28 -29.31
N GLY A 120 6.24 -1.02 -29.51
CA GLY A 120 7.28 -1.56 -30.39
C GLY A 120 8.70 -1.24 -29.91
N VAL A 121 8.89 -1.06 -28.59
CA VAL A 121 10.19 -0.79 -27.98
C VAL A 121 10.78 -2.12 -27.50
N PRO A 122 12.03 -2.46 -27.86
CA PRO A 122 12.65 -3.69 -27.39
C PRO A 122 12.63 -3.77 -25.87
N CYS A 123 12.22 -4.91 -25.34
CA CYS A 123 12.15 -5.18 -23.90
C CYS A 123 12.87 -6.48 -23.60
N MET A 124 13.72 -6.46 -22.58
CA MET A 124 14.40 -7.65 -22.09
C MET A 124 14.12 -7.92 -20.62
N MET A 125 13.99 -9.20 -20.27
CA MET A 125 14.11 -9.65 -18.88
C MET A 125 15.59 -9.72 -18.50
N TYR A 126 15.98 -9.16 -17.35
CA TYR A 126 17.38 -9.00 -16.94
C TYR A 126 17.71 -9.76 -15.64
N GLY A 127 18.35 -10.92 -15.77
CA GLY A 127 18.92 -11.70 -14.67
C GLY A 127 17.90 -12.08 -13.58
N GLN A 128 16.63 -12.25 -13.96
CA GLN A 128 15.54 -12.35 -13.00
C GLN A 128 15.35 -13.78 -12.47
N GLY A 129 14.91 -13.91 -11.21
CA GLY A 129 14.36 -15.16 -10.69
C GLY A 129 12.86 -15.26 -10.97
N VAL A 130 12.38 -16.45 -11.31
CA VAL A 130 10.96 -16.72 -11.58
C VAL A 130 10.44 -17.80 -10.65
N GLY A 131 9.31 -17.52 -10.00
CA GLY A 131 8.56 -18.48 -9.22
C GLY A 131 8.59 -18.26 -7.70
N PRO A 132 7.74 -19.01 -6.97
CA PRO A 132 6.80 -20.00 -7.49
C PRO A 132 5.64 -19.36 -8.25
N LEU A 133 5.19 -19.99 -9.35
CA LEU A 133 3.97 -19.64 -10.08
C LEU A 133 2.97 -20.79 -9.96
N SER A 134 2.12 -20.70 -8.95
CA SER A 134 1.18 -21.75 -8.55
C SER A 134 -0.18 -21.60 -9.23
N HIS A 135 -0.56 -20.38 -9.61
CA HIS A 135 -1.87 -20.10 -10.19
C HIS A 135 -1.85 -20.24 -11.73
N PRO A 136 -2.83 -20.96 -12.34
CA PRO A 136 -2.91 -21.12 -13.79
C PRO A 136 -3.00 -19.80 -14.55
N GLU A 137 -3.64 -18.80 -13.95
CA GLU A 137 -3.80 -17.45 -14.48
C GLU A 137 -2.48 -16.69 -14.58
N SER A 138 -1.71 -16.65 -13.49
CA SER A 138 -0.36 -16.07 -13.47
C SER A 138 0.57 -16.73 -14.48
N ARG A 139 0.48 -18.06 -14.64
CA ARG A 139 1.24 -18.81 -15.65
C ARG A 139 0.88 -18.39 -17.07
N ARG A 140 -0.42 -18.27 -17.37
CA ARG A 140 -0.92 -17.84 -18.69
C ARG A 140 -0.53 -16.40 -19.01
N ALA A 141 -0.69 -15.48 -18.06
CA ALA A 141 -0.29 -14.08 -18.23
C ALA A 141 1.23 -13.94 -18.43
N THR A 142 2.01 -14.66 -17.62
CA THR A 142 3.47 -14.74 -17.76
C THR A 142 3.85 -15.23 -19.15
N ALA A 143 3.26 -16.33 -19.62
CA ALA A 143 3.53 -16.85 -20.96
C ALA A 143 3.17 -15.83 -22.04
N LEU A 144 1.98 -15.24 -21.99
CA LEU A 144 1.52 -14.28 -22.98
C LEU A 144 2.48 -13.09 -23.14
N VAL A 145 2.94 -12.52 -22.04
CA VAL A 145 3.77 -11.32 -22.07
C VAL A 145 5.26 -11.64 -22.27
N CYS A 146 5.79 -12.63 -21.54
CA CYS A 146 7.21 -12.97 -21.63
C CYS A 146 7.58 -13.54 -22.99
N ASP A 147 6.69 -14.28 -23.65
CA ASP A 147 6.93 -14.85 -24.98
C ASP A 147 7.07 -13.82 -26.11
N ARG A 148 6.76 -12.55 -25.82
CA ARG A 148 6.93 -11.41 -26.74
C ARG A 148 8.18 -10.58 -26.45
N LEU A 149 8.93 -10.89 -25.40
CA LEU A 149 10.15 -10.17 -25.07
C LEU A 149 11.22 -10.39 -26.14
N SER A 150 12.02 -9.36 -26.39
CA SER A 150 13.11 -9.39 -27.36
C SER A 150 14.24 -10.31 -26.90
N ALA A 151 14.44 -10.42 -25.58
CA ALA A 151 15.34 -11.37 -24.96
C ALA A 151 14.95 -11.64 -23.51
N ILE A 152 15.28 -12.83 -23.01
CA ILE A 152 15.11 -13.18 -21.61
C ILE A 152 16.44 -13.69 -21.06
N THR A 153 16.94 -13.05 -20.01
CA THR A 153 17.96 -13.63 -19.16
C THR A 153 17.40 -13.91 -17.77
N VAL A 154 17.63 -15.13 -17.28
CA VAL A 154 17.24 -15.57 -15.94
C VAL A 154 18.47 -16.01 -15.17
N ARG A 155 18.46 -15.83 -13.85
CA ARG A 155 19.66 -16.12 -13.03
C ARG A 155 19.93 -17.61 -12.83
N ASP A 156 18.90 -18.46 -12.93
CA ASP A 156 18.99 -19.88 -12.61
C ASP A 156 18.18 -20.77 -13.57
N GLN A 157 18.55 -22.05 -13.62
CA GLN A 157 17.95 -23.04 -14.51
C GLN A 157 16.48 -23.32 -14.17
N ALA A 158 16.11 -23.25 -12.89
CA ALA A 158 14.74 -23.48 -12.44
C ALA A 158 13.78 -22.42 -13.00
N SER A 159 14.23 -21.16 -13.02
CA SER A 159 13.51 -20.04 -13.61
C SER A 159 13.31 -20.23 -15.12
N ALA A 160 14.35 -20.68 -15.84
CA ALA A 160 14.24 -20.98 -17.27
C ALA A 160 13.26 -22.11 -17.57
N HIS A 161 13.31 -23.19 -16.78
CA HIS A 161 12.35 -24.29 -16.89
C HIS A 161 10.93 -23.83 -16.58
N LEU A 162 10.72 -23.04 -15.53
CA LEU A 162 9.39 -22.56 -15.17
C LEU A 162 8.79 -21.67 -16.27
N LEU A 163 9.58 -20.80 -16.91
CA LEU A 163 9.11 -20.00 -18.05
C LEU A 163 8.71 -20.89 -19.25
N ARG A 164 9.53 -21.90 -19.57
CA ARG A 164 9.21 -22.91 -20.61
C ARG A 164 7.92 -23.65 -20.28
N ASP A 165 7.77 -24.10 -19.03
CA ASP A 165 6.59 -24.81 -18.52
C ASP A 165 5.34 -23.93 -18.50
N CYS A 166 5.49 -22.61 -18.38
CA CYS A 166 4.36 -21.68 -18.50
C CYS A 166 3.88 -21.53 -19.96
N GLY A 167 4.76 -21.79 -20.95
CA GLY A 167 4.45 -21.65 -22.38
C GLY A 167 5.30 -20.61 -23.12
N VAL A 168 6.39 -20.12 -22.53
CA VAL A 168 7.36 -19.25 -23.23
C VAL A 168 8.21 -20.10 -24.16
N THR A 169 7.99 -19.99 -25.46
CA THR A 169 8.55 -20.87 -26.50
C THR A 169 9.27 -20.11 -27.63
N HIS A 170 8.91 -18.84 -27.87
CA HIS A 170 9.46 -18.00 -28.94
C HIS A 170 10.59 -17.10 -28.45
N ALA A 171 10.43 -16.45 -27.30
CA ALA A 171 11.44 -15.54 -26.76
C ALA A 171 12.75 -16.31 -26.44
N PRO A 172 13.93 -15.81 -26.84
CA PRO A 172 15.18 -16.48 -26.56
C PRO A 172 15.51 -16.35 -25.06
N ILE A 173 15.66 -17.49 -24.39
CA ILE A 173 15.99 -17.58 -22.96
C ILE A 173 17.45 -18.00 -22.80
N ALA A 174 18.21 -17.24 -22.01
CA ALA A 174 19.53 -17.63 -21.52
C ALA A 174 19.59 -17.64 -19.99
N VAL A 175 20.33 -18.62 -19.46
CA VAL A 175 20.62 -18.71 -18.03
C VAL A 175 21.94 -18.00 -17.78
N THR A 176 21.89 -16.87 -17.08
CA THR A 176 23.03 -16.03 -16.73
C THR A 176 23.31 -16.19 -15.23
N ALA A 177 23.31 -15.11 -14.46
CA ALA A 177 23.39 -15.09 -13.01
C ALA A 177 22.77 -13.79 -12.47
N ASP A 178 22.68 -13.67 -11.15
CA ASP A 178 22.08 -12.53 -10.46
C ASP A 178 22.92 -11.25 -10.65
N PRO A 179 22.35 -10.13 -11.14
CA PRO A 179 23.09 -8.90 -11.41
C PRO A 179 23.81 -8.32 -10.19
N ALA A 180 23.31 -8.57 -8.98
CA ALA A 180 23.93 -8.07 -7.75
C ALA A 180 25.35 -8.63 -7.54
N LEU A 181 25.75 -9.69 -8.26
CA LEU A 181 27.12 -10.22 -8.26
C LEU A 181 28.15 -9.19 -8.76
N ALA A 182 27.76 -8.22 -9.57
CA ALA A 182 28.63 -7.14 -10.03
C ALA A 182 28.81 -6.00 -9.01
N THR A 183 28.22 -6.12 -7.81
CA THR A 183 28.45 -5.18 -6.71
C THR A 183 29.92 -5.13 -6.32
N VAL A 184 30.41 -3.92 -6.06
CA VAL A 184 31.76 -3.66 -5.53
C VAL A 184 31.66 -3.36 -4.04
N PRO A 185 32.30 -4.16 -3.15
CA PRO A 185 32.34 -3.87 -1.73
C PRO A 185 33.01 -2.52 -1.44
N ALA A 186 32.47 -1.77 -0.50
CA ALA A 186 33.08 -0.55 0.00
C ALA A 186 34.40 -0.84 0.73
N GLU A 187 35.27 0.18 0.77
CA GLU A 187 36.56 0.10 1.45
C GLU A 187 36.40 -0.31 2.93
N PRO A 188 37.35 -1.09 3.50
CA PRO A 188 37.26 -1.56 4.88
C PRO A 188 37.06 -0.43 5.91
N SER A 189 37.61 0.77 5.67
CA SER A 189 37.45 1.91 6.57
C SER A 189 35.98 2.35 6.71
N VAL A 190 35.20 2.31 5.62
CA VAL A 190 33.76 2.63 5.62
C VAL A 190 33.00 1.59 6.43
N ALA A 191 33.28 0.30 6.19
CA ALA A 191 32.66 -0.80 6.93
C ALA A 191 32.94 -0.75 8.44
N HIS A 192 34.19 -0.46 8.84
CA HIS A 192 34.54 -0.28 10.25
C HIS A 192 33.85 0.95 10.87
N SER A 193 33.69 2.05 10.11
CA SER A 193 32.95 3.22 10.55
C SER A 193 31.49 2.89 10.83
N ILE A 194 30.81 2.20 9.90
CA ILE A 194 29.40 1.78 10.05
C ILE A 194 29.23 0.89 11.30
N LEU A 195 30.08 -0.12 11.45
CA LEU A 195 30.02 -1.03 12.60
C LEU A 195 30.36 -0.32 13.93
N GLY A 196 31.29 0.63 13.91
CA GLY A 196 31.62 1.47 15.06
C GLY A 196 30.48 2.40 15.46
N GLN A 197 29.79 3.01 14.48
CA GLN A 197 28.60 3.83 14.71
C GLN A 197 27.44 3.02 15.29
N ALA A 198 27.29 1.76 14.87
CA ALA A 198 26.34 0.82 15.46
C ALA A 198 26.74 0.35 16.88
N GLY A 199 27.93 0.70 17.36
CA GLY A 199 28.42 0.37 18.70
C GLY A 199 29.04 -1.02 18.84
N LEU A 200 29.40 -1.68 17.73
CA LEU A 200 30.01 -3.02 17.77
C LEU A 200 31.46 -2.94 18.26
N GLY A 201 31.83 -3.82 19.20
CA GLY A 201 33.21 -3.99 19.63
C GLY A 201 34.10 -4.55 18.50
N LEU A 202 34.74 -3.67 17.72
CA LEU A 202 35.52 -4.09 16.54
C LEU A 202 36.73 -4.97 16.88
N ALA A 203 37.23 -4.94 18.12
CA ALA A 203 38.31 -5.81 18.59
C ALA A 203 37.84 -7.24 18.93
N CYS A 204 36.53 -7.48 19.07
CA CYS A 204 35.96 -8.78 19.42
C CYS A 204 35.99 -9.73 18.23
N ARG A 205 36.46 -10.96 18.46
CA ARG A 205 36.54 -12.05 17.49
C ARG A 205 36.09 -13.37 18.14
N PRO A 206 35.42 -14.28 17.42
CA PRO A 206 34.96 -14.13 16.03
C PRO A 206 33.84 -13.09 15.91
N ARG A 207 33.73 -12.47 14.73
CA ARG A 207 32.68 -11.51 14.38
C ARG A 207 31.72 -12.15 13.39
N LEU A 208 30.44 -12.21 13.72
CA LEU A 208 29.39 -12.68 12.83
C LEU A 208 28.49 -11.54 12.39
N ILE A 209 28.02 -11.63 11.14
CA ILE A 209 26.92 -10.79 10.67
C ILE A 209 25.73 -11.67 10.34
N VAL A 210 24.55 -11.28 10.81
CA VAL A 210 23.31 -12.00 10.62
C VAL A 210 22.35 -11.15 9.80
N ALA A 211 21.81 -11.70 8.71
CA ALA A 211 20.77 -11.09 7.89
C ALA A 211 19.45 -11.88 8.05
N PRO A 212 18.65 -11.56 9.08
CA PRO A 212 17.42 -12.27 9.39
C PRO A 212 16.25 -11.75 8.55
N ARG A 213 15.21 -12.59 8.41
CA ARG A 213 13.91 -12.23 7.84
C ARG A 213 12.87 -13.14 8.49
N LEU A 214 11.72 -12.59 8.83
CA LEU A 214 10.56 -13.43 9.14
C LEU A 214 10.08 -14.16 7.88
N PRO A 215 9.87 -15.49 7.96
CA PRO A 215 9.25 -16.24 6.86
C PRO A 215 7.83 -15.72 6.58
N PRO A 216 7.28 -15.92 5.36
CA PRO A 216 5.96 -15.41 4.99
C PRO A 216 4.81 -15.90 5.88
N ASP A 217 4.97 -17.04 6.54
CA ASP A 217 4.01 -17.60 7.51
C ASP A 217 4.07 -16.91 8.89
N GLY A 218 4.97 -15.93 9.08
CA GLY A 218 5.16 -15.21 10.33
C GLY A 218 5.81 -16.05 11.44
N SER A 219 6.29 -17.25 11.15
CA SER A 219 6.83 -18.15 12.17
C SER A 219 8.06 -17.56 12.88
N ARG A 220 8.06 -17.68 14.21
CA ARG A 220 9.11 -17.17 15.11
C ARG A 220 9.85 -18.27 15.86
N ALA A 221 9.50 -19.54 15.62
CA ALA A 221 10.04 -20.70 16.34
C ALA A 221 11.56 -20.90 16.16
N TRP A 222 12.16 -20.26 15.15
CA TRP A 222 13.60 -20.31 14.86
C TRP A 222 14.42 -19.28 15.64
N ILE A 223 13.79 -18.26 16.23
CA ILE A 223 14.48 -17.14 16.91
C ILE A 223 15.27 -17.65 18.12
N GLU A 224 14.63 -18.39 19.01
CA GLU A 224 15.27 -18.92 20.22
C GLU A 224 16.44 -19.88 19.88
N PRO A 225 16.29 -20.87 18.97
CA PRO A 225 17.41 -21.68 18.50
C PRO A 225 18.56 -20.86 17.91
N LEU A 226 18.28 -19.82 17.12
CA LEU A 226 19.31 -18.95 16.57
C LEU A 226 20.06 -18.20 17.68
N VAL A 227 19.34 -17.55 18.60
CA VAL A 227 19.95 -16.80 19.71
C VAL A 227 20.79 -17.72 20.60
N ALA A 228 20.29 -18.93 20.91
CA ALA A 228 21.02 -19.92 21.69
C ALA A 228 22.31 -20.36 20.98
N ALA A 229 22.26 -20.61 19.68
CA ALA A 229 23.44 -20.96 18.89
C ALA A 229 24.46 -19.81 18.83
N LEU A 230 24.02 -18.57 18.59
CA LEU A 230 24.89 -17.39 18.55
C LEU A 230 25.58 -17.13 19.91
N ARG A 231 24.85 -17.31 21.01
CA ARG A 231 25.41 -17.20 22.37
C ARG A 231 26.50 -18.24 22.61
N ALA A 232 26.18 -19.52 22.43
CA ALA A 232 27.10 -20.62 22.74
C ALA A 232 28.35 -20.66 21.84
N THR A 233 28.24 -20.21 20.59
CA THR A 233 29.33 -20.30 19.60
C THR A 233 30.20 -19.04 19.52
N VAL A 234 29.63 -17.86 19.79
CA VAL A 234 30.30 -16.58 19.55
C VAL A 234 30.34 -15.73 20.81
N LEU A 235 29.17 -15.36 21.36
CA LEU A 235 29.10 -14.32 22.39
C LEU A 235 29.72 -14.76 23.72
N ASP A 236 29.44 -16.00 24.16
CA ASP A 236 29.98 -16.55 25.42
C ASP A 236 31.51 -16.78 25.34
N ARG A 237 32.08 -16.70 24.13
CA ARG A 237 33.53 -16.82 23.86
C ARG A 237 34.20 -15.46 23.63
N GLY A 238 33.50 -14.36 23.88
CA GLY A 238 34.03 -12.99 23.71
C GLY A 238 33.98 -12.46 22.27
N GLY A 239 33.26 -13.14 21.37
CA GLY A 239 32.99 -12.69 20.02
C GLY A 239 31.87 -11.63 19.95
N ALA A 240 31.57 -11.18 18.74
CA ALA A 240 30.56 -10.15 18.51
C ALA A 240 29.64 -10.47 17.32
N VAL A 241 28.39 -10.00 17.38
CA VAL A 241 27.37 -10.23 16.36
C VAL A 241 26.75 -8.89 15.93
N ALA A 242 26.62 -8.69 14.62
CA ALA A 242 25.84 -7.58 14.07
C ALA A 242 24.66 -8.11 13.25
N PHE A 243 23.50 -7.48 13.41
CA PHE A 243 22.29 -7.79 12.64
C PHE A 243 22.07 -6.70 11.58
N ILE A 244 21.91 -7.10 10.32
CA ILE A 244 21.74 -6.19 9.19
C ILE A 244 20.39 -6.42 8.50
N ALA A 245 19.62 -5.35 8.32
CA ALA A 245 18.36 -5.36 7.60
C ALA A 245 18.59 -5.29 6.09
N PHE A 246 17.83 -6.07 5.30
CA PHE A 246 17.80 -5.99 3.84
C PHE A 246 16.48 -5.40 3.33
N ASP A 247 15.57 -5.07 4.24
CA ASP A 247 14.26 -4.51 3.99
C ASP A 247 14.01 -3.43 5.03
N HIS A 248 14.07 -2.18 4.56
CA HIS A 248 14.00 -0.98 5.39
C HIS A 248 12.59 -0.38 5.44
N ARG A 249 11.59 -1.10 4.93
CA ARG A 249 10.18 -0.74 5.14
C ARG A 249 9.85 -0.85 6.64
N PRO A 250 8.82 -0.13 7.13
CA PRO A 250 8.42 -0.17 8.54
C PRO A 250 8.20 -1.60 9.08
N GLU A 251 7.62 -2.47 8.27
CA GLU A 251 7.38 -3.91 8.51
C GLU A 251 8.53 -4.83 8.07
N GLY A 252 9.68 -4.25 7.69
CA GLY A 252 10.84 -4.92 7.15
C GLY A 252 11.69 -5.67 8.20
N ASP A 253 12.98 -5.82 7.93
CA ASP A 253 13.88 -6.62 8.78
C ASP A 253 14.37 -5.84 10.01
N GLU A 254 14.30 -4.51 10.00
CA GLU A 254 14.91 -3.67 11.02
C GLU A 254 14.38 -3.93 12.44
N PRO A 255 13.06 -4.04 12.68
CA PRO A 255 12.53 -4.39 14.01
C PRO A 255 13.08 -5.72 14.53
N LEU A 256 13.16 -6.74 13.65
CA LEU A 256 13.69 -8.05 13.98
C LEU A 256 15.20 -8.01 14.30
N CYS A 257 15.97 -7.22 13.54
CA CYS A 257 17.39 -7.01 13.82
C CYS A 257 17.61 -6.39 15.21
N ARG A 258 16.81 -5.38 15.58
CA ARG A 258 16.88 -4.75 16.91
C ARG A 258 16.51 -5.73 18.02
N GLU A 259 15.44 -6.49 17.83
CA GLU A 259 15.01 -7.51 18.79
C GLU A 259 16.10 -8.56 19.02
N LEU A 260 16.66 -9.13 17.94
CA LEU A 260 17.70 -10.15 18.04
C LEU A 260 18.98 -9.61 18.70
N ALA A 261 19.35 -8.35 18.44
CA ALA A 261 20.48 -7.71 19.13
C ALA A 261 20.26 -7.64 20.64
N VAL A 262 19.05 -7.28 21.09
CA VAL A 262 18.67 -7.25 22.51
C VAL A 262 18.67 -8.65 23.12
N LEU A 263 18.09 -9.64 22.44
CA LEU A 263 18.07 -11.03 22.90
C LEU A 263 19.48 -11.64 23.00
N CYS A 264 20.43 -11.14 22.22
CA CYS A 264 21.85 -11.49 22.29
C CYS A 264 22.65 -10.70 23.34
N GLY A 265 22.01 -9.82 24.13
CA GLY A 265 22.65 -9.10 25.23
C GLY A 265 23.07 -7.66 24.92
N GLY A 266 22.83 -7.16 23.71
CA GLY A 266 23.05 -5.77 23.32
C GLY A 266 24.52 -5.36 23.16
N ALA A 267 24.73 -4.07 22.91
CA ALA A 267 26.05 -3.49 22.70
C ALA A 267 26.94 -3.65 23.95
N PRO A 268 28.26 -3.87 23.79
CA PRO A 268 29.01 -3.83 22.53
C PRO A 268 29.11 -5.16 21.78
N SER A 269 28.59 -6.26 22.34
CA SER A 269 28.77 -7.61 21.79
C SER A 269 27.71 -7.99 20.76
N ALA A 270 26.52 -7.38 20.80
CA ALA A 270 25.45 -7.61 19.83
C ALA A 270 24.77 -6.31 19.43
N VAL A 271 24.76 -5.95 18.14
CA VAL A 271 24.17 -4.69 17.67
C VAL A 271 23.29 -4.87 16.44
N ALA A 272 22.32 -3.97 16.27
CA ALA A 272 21.55 -3.86 15.03
C ALA A 272 22.06 -2.66 14.22
N ILE A 273 22.30 -2.86 12.93
CA ILE A 273 22.63 -1.77 12.00
C ILE A 273 21.31 -1.20 11.50
N THR A 274 20.97 0.00 11.99
CA THR A 274 19.72 0.72 11.67
C THR A 274 19.91 1.80 10.60
N SER A 275 21.16 2.09 10.22
CA SER A 275 21.44 3.01 9.13
C SER A 275 21.07 2.39 7.78
N TRP A 276 20.59 3.22 6.86
CA TRP A 276 20.37 2.84 5.48
C TRP A 276 21.73 2.66 4.80
N LEU A 277 21.98 1.46 4.28
CA LEU A 277 23.24 1.14 3.62
C LEU A 277 23.02 0.92 2.13
N GLY A 278 23.90 1.46 1.31
CA GLY A 278 24.03 1.04 -0.09
C GLY A 278 24.54 -0.40 -0.20
N ALA A 279 24.34 -1.04 -1.36
CA ALA A 279 24.76 -2.42 -1.58
C ALA A 279 26.28 -2.63 -1.40
N GLY A 280 27.11 -1.68 -1.86
CA GLY A 280 28.55 -1.71 -1.66
C GLY A 280 28.96 -1.58 -0.19
N GLU A 281 28.30 -0.71 0.57
CA GLU A 281 28.52 -0.55 2.01
C GLU A 281 28.15 -1.82 2.77
N CYS A 282 27.00 -2.41 2.46
CA CYS A 282 26.56 -3.69 3.01
C CYS A 282 27.56 -4.81 2.70
N ALA A 283 27.99 -4.95 1.44
CA ALA A 283 29.01 -5.92 1.06
C ALA A 283 30.35 -5.67 1.79
N GLY A 284 30.74 -4.41 1.97
CA GLY A 284 31.92 -4.04 2.76
C GLY A 284 31.79 -4.45 4.23
N VAL A 285 30.62 -4.24 4.84
CA VAL A 285 30.32 -4.69 6.21
C VAL A 285 30.41 -6.21 6.31
N LEU A 286 29.77 -6.94 5.38
CA LEU A 286 29.84 -8.40 5.29
C LEU A 286 31.28 -8.91 5.09
N ALA A 287 32.14 -8.17 4.39
CA ALA A 287 33.56 -8.50 4.21
C ALA A 287 34.36 -8.52 5.53
N THR A 288 33.86 -7.86 6.58
CA THR A 288 34.56 -7.81 7.88
C THR A 288 34.25 -8.99 8.80
N ALA A 289 33.21 -9.77 8.49
CA ALA A 289 32.80 -10.92 9.29
C ALA A 289 33.70 -12.13 9.05
N ASP A 290 33.85 -12.94 10.09
CA ASP A 290 34.47 -14.27 9.99
C ASP A 290 33.47 -15.30 9.42
N THR A 291 32.17 -15.08 9.62
CA THR A 291 31.08 -15.84 8.98
C THR A 291 29.79 -15.01 8.95
N VAL A 292 28.98 -15.22 7.92
CA VAL A 292 27.64 -14.65 7.77
C VAL A 292 26.57 -15.72 8.02
N VAL A 293 25.48 -15.38 8.71
CA VAL A 293 24.28 -16.23 8.80
C VAL A 293 23.14 -15.51 8.11
N ALA A 294 22.59 -16.08 7.04
CA ALA A 294 21.61 -15.38 6.22
C ALA A 294 20.38 -16.22 5.91
N THR A 295 19.21 -15.60 6.10
CA THR A 295 17.92 -16.09 5.57
C THR A 295 17.58 -15.44 4.23
N ARG A 296 18.12 -14.24 3.97
CA ARG A 296 17.91 -13.45 2.75
C ARG A 296 18.85 -13.92 1.64
N LEU A 297 18.32 -14.17 0.44
CA LEU A 297 19.13 -14.50 -0.74
C LEU A 297 20.21 -13.45 -1.03
N HIS A 298 19.83 -12.17 -1.14
CA HIS A 298 20.80 -11.12 -1.49
C HIS A 298 21.87 -10.90 -0.41
N ALA A 299 21.60 -11.28 0.84
CA ALA A 299 22.65 -11.30 1.86
C ALA A 299 23.71 -12.38 1.56
N LEU A 300 23.30 -13.56 1.09
CA LEU A 300 24.24 -14.59 0.61
C LEU A 300 24.99 -14.12 -0.64
N VAL A 301 24.32 -13.46 -1.59
CA VAL A 301 24.95 -12.93 -2.81
C VAL A 301 26.03 -11.91 -2.44
N LEU A 302 25.71 -10.91 -1.59
CA LEU A 302 26.67 -9.88 -1.19
C LEU A 302 27.79 -10.44 -0.30
N ALA A 303 27.50 -11.43 0.56
CA ALA A 303 28.53 -12.12 1.33
C ALA A 303 29.50 -12.89 0.42
N ALA A 304 28.97 -13.57 -0.61
CA ALA A 304 29.78 -14.26 -1.60
C ALA A 304 30.66 -13.29 -2.39
N VAL A 305 30.09 -12.16 -2.84
CA VAL A 305 30.82 -11.05 -3.50
C VAL A 305 31.95 -10.50 -2.63
N ALA A 306 31.73 -10.39 -1.33
CA ALA A 306 32.75 -10.00 -0.36
C ALA A 306 33.81 -11.09 -0.10
N GLY A 307 33.58 -12.32 -0.58
CA GLY A 307 34.39 -13.49 -0.29
C GLY A 307 34.27 -13.94 1.16
N THR A 308 33.12 -13.72 1.81
CA THR A 308 32.89 -14.11 3.20
C THR A 308 32.17 -15.46 3.26
N ALA A 309 32.67 -16.37 4.10
CA ALA A 309 32.00 -17.64 4.36
C ALA A 309 30.60 -17.42 4.97
N ALA A 310 29.63 -18.25 4.62
CA ALA A 310 28.25 -18.09 5.05
C ALA A 310 27.60 -19.41 5.46
N VAL A 311 26.59 -19.31 6.32
CA VAL A 311 25.60 -20.35 6.63
C VAL A 311 24.25 -19.85 6.15
N ALA A 312 23.59 -20.63 5.30
CA ALA A 312 22.27 -20.32 4.76
C ALA A 312 21.18 -20.96 5.63
N LEU A 313 20.18 -20.18 5.99
CA LEU A 313 18.96 -20.65 6.64
C LEU A 313 17.81 -20.57 5.64
N ASP A 314 17.41 -21.71 5.06
CA ASP A 314 16.47 -21.70 3.95
C ASP A 314 15.02 -21.86 4.40
N TYR A 315 14.22 -20.84 4.11
CA TYR A 315 12.76 -20.88 4.13
C TYR A 315 12.17 -20.79 2.71
N ASP A 316 12.99 -20.38 1.74
CA ASP A 316 12.63 -20.18 0.34
C ASP A 316 13.59 -21.00 -0.55
N PRO A 317 13.08 -21.76 -1.53
CA PRO A 317 13.89 -22.57 -2.44
C PRO A 317 15.06 -21.81 -3.10
N LYS A 318 14.91 -20.50 -3.35
CA LYS A 318 15.97 -19.70 -3.99
C LYS A 318 17.24 -19.55 -3.14
N VAL A 319 17.09 -19.55 -1.81
CA VAL A 319 18.21 -19.46 -0.87
C VAL A 319 19.06 -20.74 -0.98
N ARG A 320 18.41 -21.91 -0.97
CA ARG A 320 19.06 -23.20 -1.15
C ARG A 320 19.70 -23.35 -2.54
N ALA A 321 19.01 -22.90 -3.58
CA ALA A 321 19.51 -22.97 -4.96
C ALA A 321 20.82 -22.19 -5.11
N PHE A 322 20.87 -20.94 -4.64
CA PHE A 322 22.07 -20.13 -4.70
C PHE A 322 23.20 -20.69 -3.82
N ALA A 323 22.90 -21.15 -2.60
CA ALA A 323 23.90 -21.81 -1.76
C ALA A 323 24.52 -23.04 -2.43
N SER A 324 23.75 -23.75 -3.25
CA SER A 324 24.23 -24.90 -4.03
C SER A 324 25.16 -24.49 -5.18
N GLU A 325 24.92 -23.33 -5.82
CA GLU A 325 25.82 -22.78 -6.84
C GLU A 325 27.20 -22.41 -6.28
N LEU A 326 27.30 -22.19 -4.97
CA LEU A 326 28.57 -21.96 -4.27
C LEU A 326 29.32 -23.26 -3.88
N GLY A 327 28.96 -24.41 -4.44
CA GLY A 327 29.78 -25.62 -4.41
C GLY A 327 29.90 -26.32 -3.05
N GLY A 328 28.87 -26.24 -2.19
CA GLY A 328 28.87 -26.87 -0.86
C GLY A 328 29.67 -26.11 0.22
N ALA A 329 30.27 -24.97 -0.15
CA ALA A 329 30.98 -24.08 0.76
C ALA A 329 30.04 -23.38 1.76
N VAL A 330 28.74 -23.34 1.48
CA VAL A 330 27.70 -22.71 2.31
C VAL A 330 26.80 -23.80 2.89
N PRO A 331 26.95 -24.18 4.18
CA PRO A 331 26.03 -25.08 4.85
C PRO A 331 24.62 -24.50 4.80
N THR A 332 23.65 -25.31 4.39
CA THR A 332 22.24 -24.89 4.27
C THR A 332 21.38 -25.69 5.24
N LEU A 333 20.63 -25.00 6.09
CA LEU A 333 19.76 -25.59 7.11
C LEU A 333 18.32 -25.07 6.96
N PRO A 334 17.29 -25.95 7.00
CA PRO A 334 15.91 -25.50 6.90
C PRO A 334 15.47 -24.73 8.13
N LEU A 335 14.99 -23.51 7.90
CA LEU A 335 14.59 -22.59 8.97
C LEU A 335 13.44 -23.15 9.82
N ALA A 336 12.50 -23.87 9.20
CA ALA A 336 11.29 -24.40 9.84
C ALA A 336 11.59 -25.36 11.01
N ASN A 337 12.71 -26.11 10.95
CA ASN A 337 13.06 -27.14 11.94
C ASN A 337 14.38 -26.82 12.67
N LEU A 338 14.76 -25.54 12.74
CA LEU A 338 16.07 -25.12 13.23
C LEU A 338 16.40 -25.63 14.65
N ALA A 339 15.39 -25.76 15.52
CA ALA A 339 15.56 -26.27 16.89
C ALA A 339 16.10 -27.71 16.96
N ALA A 340 15.82 -28.53 15.94
CA ALA A 340 16.26 -29.92 15.88
C ALA A 340 17.59 -30.10 15.13
N LEU A 341 18.20 -29.01 14.67
CA LEU A 341 19.38 -29.02 13.81
C LEU A 341 20.62 -28.48 14.53
N PRO A 342 21.82 -28.96 14.19
CA PRO A 342 23.05 -28.54 14.84
C PRO A 342 23.55 -27.19 14.28
N LEU A 343 22.77 -26.12 14.44
CA LEU A 343 23.13 -24.77 13.94
C LEU A 343 24.47 -24.29 14.52
N GLY A 344 24.73 -24.56 15.79
CA GLY A 344 26.00 -24.23 16.43
C GLY A 344 27.18 -24.93 15.76
N ASP A 345 27.04 -26.19 15.35
CA ASP A 345 28.09 -26.93 14.65
C ASP A 345 28.30 -26.41 13.22
N ALA A 346 27.23 -26.02 12.54
CA ALA A 346 27.32 -25.38 11.22
C ALA A 346 28.07 -24.04 11.29
N ILE A 347 27.78 -23.22 12.32
CA ILE A 347 28.50 -21.96 12.58
C ILE A 347 29.97 -22.24 12.90
N ASN A 348 30.25 -23.14 13.85
CA ASN A 348 31.62 -23.51 14.22
C ASN A 348 32.42 -24.08 13.04
N GLY A 349 31.79 -24.91 12.21
CA GLY A 349 32.40 -25.48 11.01
C GLY A 349 32.65 -24.44 9.91
N SER A 350 31.78 -23.42 9.80
CA SER A 350 32.01 -22.28 8.91
C SER A 350 33.19 -21.43 9.40
N LEU A 351 33.26 -21.15 10.71
CA LEU A 351 34.36 -20.39 11.33
C LEU A 351 35.70 -21.12 11.21
N ALA A 352 35.74 -22.43 11.49
CA ALA A 352 36.95 -23.23 11.46
C ALA A 352 37.54 -23.37 10.05
N ALA A 353 36.68 -23.46 9.03
CA ALA A 353 37.07 -23.59 7.63
C ALA A 353 36.92 -22.27 6.84
N ALA A 354 36.88 -21.11 7.52
CA ALA A 354 36.56 -19.83 6.87
C ALA A 354 37.51 -19.49 5.72
N VAL A 355 38.80 -19.78 5.86
CA VAL A 355 39.82 -19.54 4.83
C VAL A 355 39.62 -20.46 3.62
N GLU A 356 39.40 -21.75 3.85
CA GLU A 356 39.19 -22.74 2.79
C GLU A 356 37.88 -22.48 2.05
N ARG A 357 36.78 -22.23 2.79
CA ARG A 357 35.47 -21.89 2.23
C ARG A 357 35.52 -20.59 1.42
N ARG A 358 36.30 -19.60 1.88
CA ARG A 358 36.50 -18.34 1.14
C ARG A 358 37.11 -18.57 -0.24
N ALA A 359 38.10 -19.45 -0.36
CA ALA A 359 38.69 -19.77 -1.66
C ALA A 359 37.66 -20.36 -2.63
N VAL A 360 36.84 -21.32 -2.15
CA VAL A 360 35.77 -21.93 -2.94
C VAL A 360 34.70 -20.91 -3.33
N VAL A 361 34.28 -20.05 -2.40
CA VAL A 361 33.29 -18.99 -2.66
C VAL A 361 33.81 -18.01 -3.71
N VAL A 362 35.07 -17.58 -3.62
CA VAL A 362 35.67 -16.65 -4.61
C VAL A 362 35.73 -17.28 -6.00
N GLU A 363 36.12 -18.56 -6.10
CA GLU A 363 36.14 -19.28 -7.38
C GLU A 363 34.73 -19.38 -7.99
N ALA A 364 33.74 -19.77 -7.19
CA ALA A 364 32.34 -19.84 -7.62
C ALA A 364 31.82 -18.48 -8.07
N VAL A 365 32.12 -17.41 -7.33
CA VAL A 365 31.71 -16.03 -7.67
C VAL A 365 32.37 -15.55 -8.96
N CYS A 366 33.64 -15.89 -9.22
CA CYS A 366 34.28 -15.58 -10.50
C CYS A 366 33.54 -16.25 -11.68
N ALA A 367 33.17 -17.53 -11.54
CA ALA A 367 32.38 -18.23 -12.54
C ALA A 367 30.98 -17.63 -12.73
N LEU A 368 30.31 -17.28 -11.63
CA LEU A 368 28.99 -16.65 -11.66
C LEU A 368 29.04 -15.25 -12.27
N ARG A 369 30.05 -14.43 -11.96
CA ARG A 369 30.28 -13.12 -12.59
C ARG A 369 30.52 -13.25 -14.08
N ALA A 370 31.29 -14.25 -14.52
CA ALA A 370 31.50 -14.51 -15.94
C ALA A 370 30.16 -14.82 -16.65
N ARG A 371 29.28 -15.62 -16.03
CA ARG A 371 27.91 -15.87 -16.53
C ARG A 371 27.04 -14.61 -16.50
N GLU A 372 27.13 -13.82 -15.44
CA GLU A 372 26.38 -12.58 -15.24
C GLU A 372 26.61 -11.59 -16.39
N THR A 373 27.83 -11.50 -16.94
CA THR A 373 28.13 -10.64 -18.10
C THR A 373 27.21 -10.88 -19.30
N GLY A 374 26.60 -12.06 -19.42
CA GLY A 374 25.58 -12.36 -20.43
C GLY A 374 24.36 -11.43 -20.37
N ASN A 375 24.02 -10.89 -19.19
CA ASN A 375 22.95 -9.90 -19.03
C ASN A 375 23.29 -8.62 -19.81
N LEU A 376 24.46 -8.03 -19.53
CA LEU A 376 24.93 -6.81 -20.18
C LEU A 376 25.12 -7.00 -21.68
N ARG A 377 25.75 -8.11 -22.10
CA ARG A 377 25.97 -8.44 -23.52
C ARG A 377 24.65 -8.54 -24.29
N THR A 378 23.62 -9.11 -23.68
CA THR A 378 22.28 -9.17 -24.28
C THR A 378 21.66 -7.77 -24.43
N ALA A 379 21.81 -6.89 -23.42
CA ALA A 379 21.36 -5.50 -23.52
C ALA A 379 22.09 -4.74 -24.64
N LEU A 380 23.43 -4.89 -24.75
CA LEU A 380 24.25 -4.27 -25.79
C LEU A 380 23.92 -4.81 -27.18
N TRP A 381 23.62 -6.10 -27.32
CA TRP A 381 23.13 -6.68 -28.56
C TRP A 381 21.81 -6.06 -29.01
N LEU A 382 20.83 -5.91 -28.11
CA LEU A 382 19.55 -5.26 -28.42
C LEU A 382 19.70 -3.78 -28.81
N LEU A 383 20.77 -3.12 -28.35
CA LEU A 383 21.16 -1.76 -28.76
C LEU A 383 21.99 -1.71 -30.05
N GLY A 384 22.29 -2.87 -30.66
CA GLY A 384 23.12 -2.97 -31.86
C GLY A 384 24.60 -2.63 -31.63
N ARG A 385 25.10 -2.87 -30.41
CA ARG A 385 26.49 -2.59 -29.98
C ARG A 385 27.34 -3.84 -29.82
N GLU A 386 26.72 -5.01 -29.70
CA GLU A 386 27.39 -6.31 -29.68
C GLU A 386 26.73 -7.29 -30.66
N GLU A 387 27.47 -8.34 -31.03
CA GLU A 387 26.91 -9.50 -31.72
C GLU A 387 25.97 -10.29 -30.81
N ARG A 388 25.02 -11.02 -31.40
CA ARG A 388 24.04 -11.81 -30.65
C ARG A 388 24.78 -12.84 -29.77
N PRO A 389 24.61 -12.82 -28.44
CA PRO A 389 25.20 -13.83 -27.57
C PRO A 389 24.58 -15.21 -27.81
N GLU A 390 25.25 -16.27 -27.35
CA GLU A 390 24.70 -17.64 -27.36
C GLU A 390 23.47 -17.73 -26.44
N LEU A 391 22.30 -17.46 -27.00
CA LEU A 391 21.00 -17.64 -26.37
C LEU A 391 20.46 -19.03 -26.76
N GLY A 392 19.73 -19.70 -25.87
CA GLY A 392 19.10 -21.00 -26.17
C GLY A 392 18.18 -20.94 -27.40
N PRO A 393 17.77 -22.10 -27.96
CA PRO A 393 16.99 -22.14 -29.20
C PRO A 393 15.70 -21.34 -29.05
N GLY A 394 15.65 -20.22 -29.76
CA GLY A 394 14.52 -19.32 -29.99
C GLY A 394 14.75 -18.75 -31.39
N ALA A 395 13.71 -18.77 -32.22
CA ALA A 395 13.82 -18.56 -33.67
C ALA A 395 14.73 -17.38 -34.02
N SER A 396 15.55 -17.56 -35.07
CA SER A 396 16.42 -16.55 -35.69
C SER A 396 15.75 -15.18 -35.67
N ALA A 397 16.49 -14.17 -35.17
CA ALA A 397 16.12 -12.77 -35.26
C ALA A 397 16.32 -12.29 -36.71
N ALA A 398 15.62 -12.92 -37.64
CA ALA A 398 15.44 -12.44 -39.01
C ALA A 398 14.04 -11.84 -39.09
N MET A 399 13.96 -10.62 -39.66
CA MET A 399 12.69 -9.99 -40.06
C MET A 399 11.77 -11.02 -40.73
N PRO A 400 10.47 -11.08 -40.39
CA PRO A 400 9.64 -12.23 -40.73
C PRO A 400 9.40 -12.34 -42.23
N ALA A 401 9.86 -13.44 -42.82
CA ALA A 401 9.32 -14.02 -44.05
C ALA A 401 8.51 -15.27 -43.70
N GLU A 402 7.39 -15.44 -44.42
CA GLU A 402 6.20 -16.22 -44.08
C GLU A 402 6.43 -17.71 -43.74
N ARG A 403 5.77 -18.21 -42.68
CA ARG A 403 5.66 -19.64 -42.37
C ARG A 403 4.25 -20.18 -42.71
N PRO A 404 4.14 -21.31 -43.43
CA PRO A 404 2.88 -21.86 -43.91
C PRO A 404 2.39 -23.02 -43.02
N ASP A 405 1.66 -22.71 -41.96
CA ASP A 405 0.48 -23.50 -41.54
C ASP A 405 -0.45 -22.67 -40.65
N ARG A 406 -0.60 -21.41 -41.06
CA ARG A 406 -1.22 -20.35 -40.28
C ARG A 406 -2.70 -20.62 -40.04
N GLU A 407 -3.42 -21.25 -40.98
CA GLU A 407 -4.89 -21.31 -41.00
C GLU A 407 -5.50 -22.27 -39.97
N ALA A 408 -4.85 -23.39 -39.65
CA ALA A 408 -5.35 -24.33 -38.65
C ALA A 408 -5.15 -23.81 -37.21
N GLU A 409 -3.98 -23.23 -36.92
CA GLU A 409 -3.73 -22.52 -35.66
C GLU A 409 -4.53 -21.22 -35.56
N LEU A 410 -4.75 -20.50 -36.67
CA LEU A 410 -5.65 -19.32 -36.70
C LEU A 410 -7.08 -19.72 -36.39
N ALA A 411 -7.57 -20.88 -36.82
CA ALA A 411 -8.96 -21.30 -36.59
C ALA A 411 -9.22 -21.61 -35.12
N GLU A 412 -8.28 -22.27 -34.43
CA GLU A 412 -8.38 -22.55 -32.99
C GLU A 412 -8.21 -21.27 -32.15
N VAL A 413 -7.22 -20.45 -32.52
CA VAL A 413 -7.00 -19.14 -31.92
C VAL A 413 -8.14 -18.16 -32.24
N GLN A 414 -8.78 -18.24 -33.41
CA GLN A 414 -9.99 -17.47 -33.75
C GLN A 414 -11.20 -17.95 -32.98
N ARG A 415 -11.32 -19.24 -32.67
CA ARG A 415 -12.40 -19.76 -31.81
C ARG A 415 -12.25 -19.23 -30.37
N GLN A 416 -11.03 -19.25 -29.83
CA GLN A 416 -10.70 -18.74 -28.49
C GLN A 416 -10.73 -17.19 -28.43
N LEU A 417 -10.26 -16.50 -29.48
CA LEU A 417 -10.38 -15.05 -29.63
C LEU A 417 -11.81 -14.61 -29.90
N THR A 418 -12.67 -15.42 -30.52
CA THR A 418 -14.08 -15.05 -30.73
C THR A 418 -14.86 -15.10 -29.42
N MET A 419 -14.52 -16.04 -28.50
CA MET A 419 -15.01 -15.99 -27.12
C MET A 419 -14.51 -14.74 -26.37
N LEU A 420 -13.22 -14.41 -26.43
CA LEU A 420 -12.65 -13.20 -25.79
C LEU A 420 -13.11 -11.87 -26.43
N ARG A 421 -13.25 -11.80 -27.76
CA ARG A 421 -13.78 -10.63 -28.51
C ARG A 421 -15.29 -10.47 -28.35
N SER A 422 -15.98 -11.50 -27.84
CA SER A 422 -17.40 -11.42 -27.49
C SER A 422 -17.64 -10.67 -26.16
N SER A 423 -16.60 -10.44 -25.35
CA SER A 423 -16.63 -9.61 -24.14
C SER A 423 -16.75 -8.11 -24.47
N ARG A 424 -17.62 -7.42 -23.74
CA ARG A 424 -17.91 -5.97 -23.92
C ARG A 424 -16.71 -5.07 -23.65
N VAL A 425 -15.73 -5.51 -22.85
CA VAL A 425 -14.58 -4.70 -22.39
C VAL A 425 -13.56 -4.47 -23.49
N VAL A 426 -13.16 -5.50 -24.23
CA VAL A 426 -12.19 -5.39 -25.35
C VAL A 426 -12.75 -4.56 -26.50
N ARG A 427 -14.07 -4.66 -26.76
CA ARG A 427 -14.75 -3.79 -27.73
C ARG A 427 -14.87 -2.33 -27.26
N LEU A 428 -14.93 -2.09 -25.94
CA LEU A 428 -14.94 -0.74 -25.38
C LEU A 428 -13.57 -0.08 -25.53
N VAL A 429 -12.50 -0.83 -25.27
CA VAL A 429 -11.11 -0.38 -25.45
C VAL A 429 -10.82 -0.09 -26.93
N GLU A 430 -11.19 -0.97 -27.87
CA GLU A 430 -11.06 -0.69 -29.31
C GLU A 430 -11.89 0.50 -29.80
N ARG A 431 -13.12 0.69 -29.27
CA ARG A 431 -13.99 1.82 -29.65
C ARG A 431 -13.47 3.14 -29.07
N TYR A 432 -12.94 3.14 -27.86
CA TYR A 432 -12.32 4.30 -27.22
C TYR A 432 -11.11 4.80 -28.02
N TRP A 433 -10.21 3.90 -28.44
CA TRP A 433 -9.04 4.27 -29.25
C TRP A 433 -9.40 4.73 -30.67
N ARG A 434 -10.41 4.14 -31.33
CA ARG A 434 -10.91 4.62 -32.65
C ARG A 434 -11.65 5.96 -32.57
N TRP A 435 -12.26 6.27 -31.44
CA TRP A 435 -12.90 7.56 -31.20
C TRP A 435 -11.86 8.67 -30.96
N LEU A 436 -10.84 8.39 -30.13
CA LEU A 436 -9.69 9.28 -29.91
C LEU A 436 -8.90 9.60 -31.19
N GLY A 437 -8.73 8.63 -32.09
CA GLY A 437 -8.07 8.84 -33.39
C GLY A 437 -8.83 9.80 -34.30
N ARG A 438 -10.17 9.71 -34.34
CA ARG A 438 -11.01 10.58 -35.18
C ARG A 438 -11.11 12.01 -34.65
N VAL A 439 -11.16 12.16 -33.32
CA VAL A 439 -11.17 13.48 -32.65
C VAL A 439 -9.84 14.22 -32.86
N ARG A 440 -8.71 13.50 -32.91
CA ARG A 440 -7.38 14.08 -33.20
C ARG A 440 -7.23 14.55 -34.65
N GLN A 441 -7.70 13.75 -35.60
CA GLN A 441 -7.62 14.08 -37.03
C GLN A 441 -8.48 15.31 -37.37
N GLN A 442 -9.69 15.40 -36.82
CA GLN A 442 -10.56 16.57 -37.02
C GLN A 442 -10.03 17.85 -36.37
N ARG A 443 -9.31 17.76 -35.24
CA ARG A 443 -8.68 18.93 -34.60
C ARG A 443 -7.43 19.42 -35.34
N GLN A 444 -6.67 18.53 -35.98
CA GLN A 444 -5.51 18.91 -36.80
C GLN A 444 -5.91 19.55 -38.14
N GLU A 445 -6.98 19.06 -38.77
CA GLU A 445 -7.50 19.62 -40.02
C GLU A 445 -8.20 20.97 -39.80
N ALA A 446 -8.91 21.17 -38.67
CA ALA A 446 -9.52 22.45 -38.33
C ALA A 446 -8.51 23.54 -37.85
N GLY A 447 -7.40 23.12 -37.23
CA GLY A 447 -6.39 24.06 -36.69
C GLY A 447 -5.42 24.65 -37.72
N SER A 448 -5.28 24.02 -38.90
CA SER A 448 -4.34 24.47 -39.94
C SER A 448 -4.96 25.41 -40.98
N ALA A 449 -6.29 25.62 -40.96
CA ALA A 449 -7.00 26.43 -41.96
C ALA A 449 -7.32 27.88 -41.54
N VAL A 450 -7.04 28.30 -40.30
CA VAL A 450 -7.54 29.61 -39.77
C VAL A 450 -6.44 30.60 -39.36
N SER A 451 -5.14 30.28 -39.43
CA SER A 451 -4.08 31.25 -39.07
C SER A 451 -3.67 32.19 -40.22
N GLY A 452 -4.46 32.28 -41.29
CA GLY A 452 -4.27 33.22 -42.38
C GLY A 452 -5.17 34.45 -42.25
N SER A 453 -4.58 35.56 -41.81
CA SER A 453 -5.04 36.95 -41.96
C SER A 453 -5.88 37.61 -40.85
N ARG A 454 -5.45 38.85 -40.59
CA ARG A 454 -6.17 40.02 -40.02
C ARG A 454 -6.08 40.28 -38.51
N GLN A 455 -5.02 41.03 -38.19
CA GLN A 455 -5.11 42.22 -37.36
C GLN A 455 -6.27 43.14 -37.80
N SER A 456 -7.10 43.58 -36.86
CA SER A 456 -7.33 45.01 -36.52
C SER A 456 -8.67 45.28 -35.81
N ARG A 457 -8.61 46.28 -34.91
CA ARG A 457 -9.67 47.16 -34.38
C ARG A 457 -10.43 46.77 -33.10
N MET A 458 -9.99 47.45 -32.02
CA MET A 458 -10.79 47.93 -30.90
C MET A 458 -12.01 48.75 -31.35
N HIS A 459 -13.12 48.68 -30.59
CA HIS A 459 -13.75 49.85 -29.91
C HIS A 459 -15.06 49.52 -29.17
N HIS A 460 -15.19 50.12 -27.98
CA HIS A 460 -16.37 50.68 -27.28
C HIS A 460 -17.55 49.83 -26.74
N ARG A 461 -17.70 49.93 -25.40
CA ARG A 461 -18.91 49.81 -24.54
C ARG A 461 -19.90 50.99 -24.80
N PRO A 462 -21.24 50.90 -24.50
CA PRO A 462 -21.74 51.12 -23.12
C PRO A 462 -23.12 50.51 -22.67
N SER A 463 -23.19 50.18 -21.37
CA SER A 463 -24.27 50.24 -20.32
C SER A 463 -25.80 50.02 -20.54
N ALA A 464 -26.34 49.00 -19.82
CA ALA A 464 -27.52 48.92 -18.87
C ALA A 464 -28.96 49.27 -19.34
N PRO A 465 -30.08 48.66 -18.82
CA PRO A 465 -30.35 48.37 -17.40
C PRO A 465 -31.05 47.03 -17.04
N ALA A 466 -31.25 46.84 -15.73
CA ALA A 466 -31.65 45.64 -14.99
C ALA A 466 -33.10 45.15 -15.21
N HIS A 467 -33.29 43.83 -15.19
CA HIS A 467 -34.52 43.16 -14.75
C HIS A 467 -34.17 41.78 -14.16
N GLU A 468 -34.79 41.47 -13.02
CA GLU A 468 -34.63 40.25 -12.23
C GLU A 468 -35.35 39.02 -12.79
N ALA A 469 -34.87 37.85 -12.34
CA ALA A 469 -35.35 36.46 -12.44
C ALA A 469 -34.74 35.61 -13.59
N PRO A 470 -34.56 34.28 -13.41
CA PRO A 470 -34.33 33.46 -12.21
C PRO A 470 -32.94 32.77 -12.24
N VAL A 471 -32.47 32.28 -11.08
CA VAL A 471 -31.21 31.54 -10.92
C VAL A 471 -31.22 30.28 -11.81
N PRO A 472 -30.28 30.13 -12.77
CA PRO A 472 -30.12 28.89 -13.51
C PRO A 472 -29.55 27.79 -12.61
N GLU A 473 -30.08 26.58 -12.75
CA GLU A 473 -29.52 25.35 -12.20
C GLU A 473 -28.00 25.29 -12.46
N PRO A 474 -27.18 24.82 -11.50
CA PRO A 474 -25.76 24.67 -11.73
C PRO A 474 -25.55 23.61 -12.82
N THR A 475 -25.25 24.10 -14.02
CA THR A 475 -24.67 23.33 -15.11
C THR A 475 -23.51 22.53 -14.57
N THR A 476 -23.57 21.22 -14.76
CA THR A 476 -22.50 20.26 -14.50
C THR A 476 -21.22 20.73 -15.18
N GLY A 477 -20.37 21.39 -14.39
CA GLY A 477 -19.06 21.87 -14.82
C GLY A 477 -18.21 20.70 -15.27
N GLN A 478 -17.62 20.85 -16.45
CA GLN A 478 -16.54 19.99 -16.92
C GLN A 478 -15.45 19.86 -15.84
N PRO A 479 -14.80 18.70 -15.70
CA PRO A 479 -13.62 18.60 -14.86
C PRO A 479 -12.56 19.56 -15.41
N LEU A 480 -12.18 20.56 -14.62
CA LEU A 480 -10.95 21.30 -14.85
C LEU A 480 -9.81 20.27 -14.88
N GLU A 481 -9.10 20.20 -16.00
CA GLU A 481 -7.84 19.46 -16.11
C GLU A 481 -6.86 20.02 -15.07
N THR A 482 -6.72 19.35 -13.93
CA THR A 482 -5.66 19.66 -12.96
C THR A 482 -4.34 19.10 -13.49
N THR A 483 -3.69 19.88 -14.35
CA THR A 483 -2.22 19.86 -14.46
C THR A 483 -1.66 20.00 -13.05
N ALA A 484 -0.65 19.21 -12.65
CA ALA A 484 0.01 19.27 -11.34
C ALA A 484 0.30 20.73 -10.93
N SER A 485 -0.66 21.32 -10.21
CA SER A 485 -0.67 22.69 -9.75
C SER A 485 -0.17 22.69 -8.31
N ASP A 486 0.41 23.81 -7.89
CA ASP A 486 0.77 24.07 -6.49
C ASP A 486 -0.24 23.42 -5.51
N PRO A 487 0.18 22.49 -4.62
CA PRO A 487 -0.72 21.84 -3.65
C PRO A 487 -1.46 22.85 -2.78
N TRP A 488 -0.91 24.05 -2.65
CA TRP A 488 -1.43 25.11 -1.82
C TRP A 488 -2.23 26.15 -2.62
N ALA A 489 -2.53 25.93 -3.90
CA ALA A 489 -3.21 26.90 -4.75
C ALA A 489 -4.53 27.44 -4.15
N GLY A 490 -5.27 26.60 -3.40
CA GLY A 490 -6.52 26.98 -2.75
C GLY A 490 -6.37 27.58 -1.34
N ILE A 491 -5.19 27.49 -0.71
CA ILE A 491 -5.01 27.97 0.67
C ILE A 491 -5.16 29.49 0.84
N PRO A 492 -4.70 30.36 -0.10
CA PRO A 492 -4.90 31.79 0.03
C PRO A 492 -6.37 32.18 -0.07
N GLU A 493 -7.17 31.46 -0.86
CA GLU A 493 -8.61 31.70 -0.98
C GLU A 493 -9.34 31.39 0.32
N ILE A 494 -8.99 30.28 0.98
CA ILE A 494 -9.54 29.95 2.31
C ILE A 494 -9.11 30.97 3.36
N GLU A 495 -7.84 31.35 3.37
CA GLU A 495 -7.30 32.34 4.32
C GLU A 495 -8.03 33.70 4.17
N LEU A 496 -8.18 34.18 2.94
CA LEU A 496 -8.89 35.42 2.64
C LEU A 496 -10.38 35.31 2.97
N ALA A 497 -11.04 34.22 2.57
CA ALA A 497 -12.45 34.01 2.89
C ALA A 497 -12.69 33.93 4.40
N ALA A 498 -11.76 33.34 5.16
CA ALA A 498 -11.83 33.29 6.61
C ALA A 498 -11.71 34.69 7.23
N HIS A 499 -10.84 35.55 6.68
CA HIS A 499 -10.68 36.92 7.12
C HIS A 499 -11.91 37.78 6.79
N ASP A 500 -12.36 37.75 5.54
CA ASP A 500 -13.45 38.61 5.03
C ASP A 500 -14.82 38.23 5.62
N ARG A 501 -15.06 36.94 5.86
CA ARG A 501 -16.32 36.44 6.44
C ARG A 501 -16.33 36.47 7.97
N GLY A 502 -15.21 36.81 8.62
CA GLY A 502 -15.06 36.74 10.08
C GLY A 502 -15.27 35.33 10.61
N ALA A 503 -14.44 34.38 10.18
CA ALA A 503 -14.55 32.98 10.58
C ALA A 503 -14.59 32.83 12.12
N ALA A 504 -15.42 31.89 12.58
CA ALA A 504 -15.51 31.53 14.00
C ALA A 504 -14.21 30.93 14.53
N GLY A 505 -13.39 30.37 13.63
CA GLY A 505 -12.06 29.84 13.91
C GLY A 505 -11.46 29.15 12.70
N VAL A 506 -10.28 28.56 12.90
CA VAL A 506 -9.62 27.69 11.92
C VAL A 506 -9.48 26.29 12.51
N ALA A 507 -9.82 25.27 11.72
CA ALA A 507 -9.65 23.88 12.10
C ALA A 507 -8.77 23.13 11.07
N ILE A 508 -7.81 22.37 11.56
CA ILE A 508 -7.06 21.37 10.78
C ILE A 508 -7.54 20.00 11.22
N VAL A 509 -7.99 19.16 10.30
CA VAL A 509 -8.44 17.79 10.59
C VAL A 509 -7.50 16.81 9.90
N LEU A 510 -6.83 15.95 10.66
CA LEU A 510 -5.94 14.92 10.12
C LEU A 510 -6.68 13.58 10.05
N SER A 511 -7.03 13.15 8.84
CA SER A 511 -7.87 11.98 8.60
C SER A 511 -7.20 10.89 7.78
N GLY A 512 -7.48 9.63 8.13
CA GLY A 512 -7.08 8.44 7.37
C GLY A 512 -7.86 8.26 6.06
N THR A 513 -8.88 9.10 5.81
CA THR A 513 -9.78 8.99 4.65
C THR A 513 -9.84 10.29 3.87
N LYS A 514 -10.26 10.21 2.60
CA LYS A 514 -10.50 11.38 1.73
C LYS A 514 -11.87 11.97 2.03
N LEU A 515 -12.05 13.29 1.91
CA LEU A 515 -13.39 13.88 2.05
C LEU A 515 -14.16 13.72 0.74
N ILE A 516 -14.96 12.66 0.68
CA ILE A 516 -15.81 12.28 -0.46
C ILE A 516 -17.26 12.10 0.03
N ASP A 517 -18.24 12.88 -0.43
CA ASP A 517 -19.62 12.86 0.12
C ASP A 517 -20.30 11.48 0.19
N SER A 518 -19.89 10.53 -0.65
CA SER A 518 -20.41 9.16 -0.65
C SER A 518 -19.87 8.27 0.48
N GLU A 519 -18.86 8.72 1.21
CA GLU A 519 -18.21 7.98 2.30
C GLU A 519 -18.63 8.59 3.65
N GLY A 520 -19.44 7.87 4.42
CA GLY A 520 -20.08 8.39 5.64
C GLY A 520 -19.20 8.38 6.89
N GLN A 521 -17.93 8.80 6.80
CA GLN A 521 -16.98 8.69 7.91
C GLN A 521 -17.03 9.90 8.88
N ARG A 522 -16.79 9.64 10.17
CA ARG A 522 -16.76 10.65 11.25
C ARG A 522 -15.92 11.90 10.93
N PRO A 523 -14.63 11.80 10.53
CA PRO A 523 -13.80 12.93 10.12
C PRO A 523 -14.49 13.97 9.26
N MET A 524 -15.14 13.46 8.22
CA MET A 524 -15.66 14.25 7.14
C MET A 524 -16.91 14.97 7.62
N HIS A 525 -17.74 14.27 8.39
CA HIS A 525 -18.90 14.88 9.01
C HIS A 525 -18.53 15.95 10.03
N LEU A 526 -17.49 15.74 10.86
CA LEU A 526 -17.01 16.77 11.78
C LEU A 526 -16.44 17.97 11.03
N ALA A 527 -15.61 17.75 10.01
CA ALA A 527 -15.07 18.80 9.14
C ALA A 527 -16.16 19.64 8.46
N LEU A 528 -17.16 18.98 7.86
CA LEU A 528 -18.29 19.66 7.21
C LEU A 528 -19.17 20.40 8.22
N THR A 529 -19.30 19.88 9.44
CA THR A 529 -20.08 20.53 10.51
C THR A 529 -19.34 21.76 11.06
N LEU A 530 -18.02 21.68 11.24
CA LEU A 530 -17.16 22.82 11.57
C LEU A 530 -17.32 23.94 10.53
N ALA A 531 -17.23 23.59 9.24
CA ALA A 531 -17.42 24.54 8.14
C ALA A 531 -18.80 25.21 8.18
N ARG A 532 -19.88 24.43 8.41
CA ARG A 532 -21.25 24.99 8.59
C ARG A 532 -21.37 25.92 9.81
N LYS A 533 -20.61 25.66 10.88
CA LYS A 533 -20.52 26.53 12.07
C LYS A 533 -19.55 27.71 11.89
N GLY A 534 -19.05 27.94 10.69
CA GLY A 534 -18.26 29.13 10.33
C GLY A 534 -16.76 29.00 10.53
N PHE A 535 -16.23 27.78 10.72
CA PHE A 535 -14.79 27.56 10.71
C PHE A 535 -14.23 27.49 9.28
N ALA A 536 -13.02 27.99 9.09
CA ALA A 536 -12.22 27.64 7.93
C ALA A 536 -11.52 26.31 8.18
N VAL A 537 -11.70 25.34 7.29
CA VAL A 537 -11.24 23.96 7.51
C VAL A 537 -10.15 23.57 6.51
N VAL A 538 -9.01 23.12 7.04
CA VAL A 538 -7.96 22.43 6.29
C VAL A 538 -8.07 20.94 6.59
N PHE A 539 -8.56 20.17 5.62
CA PHE A 539 -8.76 18.74 5.73
C PHE A 539 -7.54 17.99 5.17
N GLY A 540 -6.70 17.49 6.07
CA GLY A 540 -5.57 16.62 5.76
C GLY A 540 -6.04 15.19 5.52
N TYR A 541 -5.89 14.66 4.31
CA TYR A 541 -6.29 13.28 3.99
C TYR A 541 -5.08 12.37 3.71
N TRP A 542 -5.20 11.09 4.07
CA TRP A 542 -4.20 10.09 3.74
C TRP A 542 -4.23 9.78 2.25
N ARG A 543 -3.04 9.62 1.65
CA ARG A 543 -2.89 9.17 0.27
C ARG A 543 -1.89 8.02 0.21
N TRP A 544 -2.23 7.01 -0.57
CA TRP A 544 -1.38 5.83 -0.76
C TRP A 544 -0.37 6.00 -1.90
N SER A 545 -0.53 7.04 -2.71
CA SER A 545 0.39 7.39 -3.81
C SER A 545 0.47 8.91 -3.95
N ALA A 546 1.55 9.42 -4.53
CA ALA A 546 1.69 10.85 -4.79
C ALA A 546 0.65 11.41 -5.78
N ASN A 547 -0.03 10.53 -6.54
CA ASN A 547 -1.04 10.88 -7.53
C ASN A 547 -2.47 10.81 -7.00
N ASP A 548 -2.67 10.32 -5.77
CA ASP A 548 -3.96 10.26 -5.10
C ASP A 548 -4.40 11.66 -4.63
N TRP A 549 -4.73 12.53 -5.58
CA TRP A 549 -5.20 13.89 -5.34
C TRP A 549 -6.72 13.96 -5.28
N CYS A 550 -7.24 14.73 -4.33
CA CYS A 550 -8.64 15.13 -4.27
C CYS A 550 -8.83 16.51 -4.93
N PRO A 551 -9.90 16.72 -5.72
CA PRO A 551 -10.22 18.03 -6.26
C PRO A 551 -10.57 19.02 -5.13
N GLN A 552 -10.29 20.31 -5.36
CA GLN A 552 -10.72 21.39 -4.46
C GLN A 552 -12.15 21.83 -4.79
N ASP A 553 -13.12 21.00 -4.45
CA ASP A 553 -14.53 21.20 -4.81
C ASP A 553 -15.38 21.83 -3.69
N ARG A 554 -14.76 22.20 -2.55
CA ARG A 554 -15.45 22.76 -1.36
C ARG A 554 -14.88 24.06 -0.83
N LEU A 555 -14.05 24.74 -1.62
CA LEU A 555 -13.48 26.04 -1.24
C LEU A 555 -14.57 27.06 -0.89
N THR A 556 -15.69 27.09 -1.64
CA THR A 556 -16.81 27.99 -1.37
C THR A 556 -17.53 27.70 -0.06
N GLN A 557 -17.49 26.44 0.38
CA GLN A 557 -18.03 25.96 1.66
C GLN A 557 -17.04 26.19 2.82
N GLY A 558 -15.84 26.71 2.56
CA GLY A 558 -14.82 26.97 3.58
C GLY A 558 -13.93 25.76 3.89
N VAL A 559 -13.88 24.75 3.01
CA VAL A 559 -13.07 23.54 3.18
C VAL A 559 -12.01 23.43 2.08
N PHE A 560 -10.75 23.31 2.48
CA PHE A 560 -9.61 23.01 1.60
C PHE A 560 -9.04 21.65 1.98
N GLN A 561 -8.77 20.82 0.98
CA GLN A 561 -8.24 19.47 1.20
C GLN A 561 -6.75 19.39 0.82
N VAL A 562 -5.93 18.70 1.57
CA VAL A 562 -4.51 18.51 1.22
C VAL A 562 -3.99 17.16 1.70
N PRO A 563 -3.08 16.50 0.97
CA PRO A 563 -2.46 15.28 1.47
C PRO A 563 -1.70 15.46 2.77
N LEU A 564 -1.80 14.48 3.68
CA LEU A 564 -1.18 14.51 5.00
C LEU A 564 0.35 14.57 4.97
N ASP A 565 1.01 13.91 4.02
CA ASP A 565 2.45 13.95 3.85
C ASP A 565 2.93 15.36 3.46
N ILE A 566 2.19 16.03 2.56
CA ILE A 566 2.46 17.42 2.15
C ILE A 566 2.20 18.39 3.31
N LEU A 567 1.08 18.21 4.02
CA LEU A 567 0.75 19.03 5.19
C LEU A 567 1.81 18.87 6.28
N SER A 568 2.22 17.64 6.58
CA SER A 568 3.24 17.34 7.60
C SER A 568 4.59 17.94 7.24
N ALA A 569 4.99 17.87 5.95
CA ALA A 569 6.22 18.46 5.45
C ALA A 569 6.22 19.99 5.45
N SER A 570 5.03 20.61 5.35
CA SER A 570 4.88 22.08 5.27
C SER A 570 4.18 22.69 6.48
N LYS A 571 4.21 22.00 7.63
CA LYS A 571 3.44 22.34 8.84
C LYS A 571 3.67 23.78 9.30
N GLU A 572 4.93 24.26 9.30
CA GLU A 572 5.27 25.61 9.74
C GLU A 572 4.59 26.67 8.87
N MET A 573 4.52 26.43 7.56
CA MET A 573 3.87 27.34 6.62
C MET A 573 2.37 27.41 6.89
N VAL A 574 1.69 26.27 7.02
CA VAL A 574 0.24 26.23 7.31
C VAL A 574 -0.06 26.93 8.63
N PHE A 575 0.69 26.63 9.69
CA PHE A 575 0.50 27.25 11.00
C PHE A 575 0.80 28.76 11.00
N ASN A 576 1.76 29.23 10.21
CA ASN A 576 2.07 30.65 10.05
C ASN A 576 0.91 31.43 9.39
N ARG A 577 0.28 30.87 8.36
CA ARG A 577 -0.82 31.53 7.63
C ARG A 577 -2.02 31.82 8.51
N PHE A 578 -2.30 30.94 9.47
CA PHE A 578 -3.44 31.11 10.39
C PHE A 578 -3.04 31.68 11.75
N ALA A 579 -1.84 32.26 11.88
CA ALA A 579 -1.35 32.80 13.15
C ALA A 579 -2.21 33.95 13.70
N TRP A 580 -2.92 34.67 12.83
CA TRP A 580 -3.82 35.78 13.17
C TRP A 580 -5.13 35.34 13.83
N CYS A 581 -5.54 34.07 13.67
CA CYS A 581 -6.81 33.58 14.18
C CYS A 581 -6.68 33.24 15.67
N GLU A 582 -7.62 33.70 16.49
CA GLU A 582 -7.63 33.41 17.93
C GLU A 582 -8.02 31.94 18.20
N HIS A 583 -9.09 31.47 17.56
CA HIS A 583 -9.63 30.13 17.76
C HIS A 583 -9.07 29.15 16.73
N ARG A 584 -8.10 28.34 17.16
CA ARG A 584 -7.37 27.41 16.30
C ARG A 584 -7.40 26.00 16.85
N LEU A 585 -7.92 25.06 16.05
CA LEU A 585 -8.17 23.67 16.42
C LEU A 585 -7.39 22.73 15.50
N LEU A 586 -6.68 21.76 16.07
CA LEU A 586 -6.11 20.62 15.36
C LEU A 586 -6.79 19.34 15.87
N MET A 587 -7.49 18.64 14.99
CA MET A 587 -8.10 17.34 15.27
C MET A 587 -7.25 16.24 14.66
N VAL A 588 -6.89 15.25 15.47
CA VAL A 588 -6.08 14.09 15.09
C VAL A 588 -6.90 12.84 15.36
N GLU A 589 -7.12 12.04 14.33
CA GLU A 589 -8.03 10.88 14.40
C GLU A 589 -7.31 9.56 14.63
N PHE A 590 -6.07 9.48 14.19
CA PHE A 590 -5.27 8.28 14.29
C PHE A 590 -3.82 8.63 14.66
N PRO A 591 -3.15 7.81 15.48
CA PRO A 591 -1.88 8.16 16.10
C PRO A 591 -0.69 7.81 15.20
N HIS A 592 -0.66 8.32 13.97
CA HIS A 592 0.47 8.08 13.09
C HIS A 592 1.74 8.79 13.63
N PRO A 593 2.91 8.14 13.66
CA PRO A 593 4.14 8.75 14.21
C PRO A 593 4.51 10.10 13.56
N SER A 594 4.21 10.28 12.28
CA SER A 594 4.48 11.55 11.57
C SER A 594 3.67 12.74 12.07
N PHE A 595 2.62 12.54 12.87
CA PHE A 595 1.81 13.62 13.43
C PHE A 595 2.38 14.18 14.72
N VAL A 596 3.27 13.46 15.40
CA VAL A 596 3.91 13.94 16.62
C VAL A 596 4.57 15.32 16.39
N PRO A 597 5.42 15.53 15.37
CA PRO A 597 5.97 16.85 15.08
C PRO A 597 4.93 17.92 14.72
N VAL A 598 3.81 17.53 14.10
CA VAL A 598 2.71 18.45 13.74
C VAL A 598 1.99 18.92 15.00
N MET A 599 1.73 18.01 15.94
CA MET A 599 1.09 18.32 17.21
C MET A 599 2.00 19.14 18.13
N GLU A 600 3.31 18.86 18.15
CA GLU A 600 4.29 19.67 18.89
C GLU A 600 4.31 21.12 18.39
N GLU A 601 4.35 21.31 17.08
CA GLU A 601 4.30 22.64 16.45
C GLU A 601 2.99 23.36 16.76
N ALA A 602 1.86 22.64 16.68
CA ALA A 602 0.54 23.18 17.02
C ALA A 602 0.49 23.65 18.48
N ARG A 603 0.97 22.83 19.42
CA ARG A 603 1.04 23.15 20.85
C ARG A 603 1.94 24.34 21.13
N ALA A 604 3.12 24.40 20.51
CA ALA A 604 4.05 25.52 20.65
C ALA A 604 3.43 26.86 20.21
N ARG A 605 2.46 26.82 19.29
CA ARG A 605 1.76 28.00 18.75
C ARG A 605 0.42 28.27 19.41
N GLY A 606 0.08 27.54 20.47
CA GLY A 606 -1.17 27.72 21.23
C GLY A 606 -2.42 27.23 20.49
N TRP A 607 -2.28 26.24 19.60
CA TRP A 607 -3.45 25.55 19.05
C TRP A 607 -4.05 24.61 20.08
N THR A 608 -5.37 24.47 20.03
CA THR A 608 -6.07 23.41 20.74
C THR A 608 -5.91 22.12 19.98
N VAL A 609 -5.31 21.11 20.60
CA VAL A 609 -5.12 19.80 19.97
C VAL A 609 -6.10 18.79 20.54
N VAL A 610 -6.94 18.20 19.70
CA VAL A 610 -7.90 17.16 20.06
C VAL A 610 -7.45 15.85 19.44
N TYR A 611 -7.20 14.84 20.27
CA TYR A 611 -7.02 13.47 19.79
C TYR A 611 -8.36 12.74 19.92
N ASP A 612 -9.04 12.52 18.79
CA ASP A 612 -10.38 11.91 18.70
C ASP A 612 -10.28 10.46 18.23
N VAL A 613 -10.34 9.52 19.17
CA VAL A 613 -10.06 8.10 18.91
C VAL A 613 -11.33 7.38 18.51
N LEU A 614 -11.38 7.02 17.22
CA LEU A 614 -12.51 6.31 16.61
C LEU A 614 -12.42 4.78 16.70
N ASP A 615 -11.21 4.23 16.78
CA ASP A 615 -10.96 2.79 16.71
C ASP A 615 -9.84 2.37 17.66
N ASP A 616 -9.79 1.08 18.00
CA ASP A 616 -8.67 0.53 18.75
C ASP A 616 -7.51 0.24 17.79
N TRP A 617 -6.67 1.26 17.58
CA TRP A 617 -5.54 1.17 16.64
C TRP A 617 -4.56 0.04 16.94
N ALA A 618 -4.43 -0.38 18.21
CA ALA A 618 -3.61 -1.55 18.56
C ALA A 618 -4.26 -2.86 18.11
N GLU A 619 -5.58 -3.00 18.23
CA GLU A 619 -6.28 -4.17 17.71
C GLU A 619 -6.28 -4.20 16.17
N PHE A 620 -6.46 -3.03 15.51
CA PHE A 620 -6.30 -2.92 14.07
C PHE A 620 -4.88 -3.31 13.62
N HIS A 621 -3.85 -2.94 14.39
CA HIS A 621 -2.47 -3.37 14.15
C HIS A 621 -2.32 -4.89 14.30
N ARG A 622 -2.88 -5.46 15.37
CA ARG A 622 -2.84 -6.91 15.65
C ARG A 622 -3.44 -7.74 14.51
N VAL A 623 -4.47 -7.23 13.84
CA VAL A 623 -5.11 -7.89 12.67
C VAL A 623 -4.54 -7.43 11.32
N GLY A 624 -3.44 -6.67 11.30
CA GLY A 624 -2.72 -6.26 10.10
C GLY A 624 -3.33 -5.10 9.31
N GLN A 625 -4.32 -4.38 9.86
CA GLN A 625 -4.99 -3.27 9.18
C GLN A 625 -4.44 -1.88 9.53
N ALA A 626 -3.68 -1.75 10.64
CA ALA A 626 -2.96 -0.53 11.01
C ALA A 626 -1.47 -0.82 11.23
N MET A 627 -0.78 -1.31 10.20
CA MET A 627 0.65 -1.67 10.29
C MET A 627 1.57 -0.51 10.71
N TRP A 628 1.15 0.74 10.44
CA TRP A 628 1.85 1.96 10.83
C TRP A 628 1.71 2.33 12.32
N PHE A 629 0.84 1.65 13.06
CA PHE A 629 0.56 1.96 14.45
C PHE A 629 1.78 1.66 15.33
N ASP A 630 2.10 2.61 16.21
CA ASP A 630 3.15 2.49 17.21
C ASP A 630 2.60 3.01 18.56
N GLU A 631 2.64 2.17 19.60
CA GLU A 631 2.09 2.52 20.91
C GLU A 631 2.87 3.67 21.58
N VAL A 632 4.18 3.78 21.34
CA VAL A 632 4.99 4.87 21.90
C VAL A 632 4.60 6.20 21.27
N ALA A 633 4.37 6.21 19.96
CA ALA A 633 3.83 7.36 19.25
C ALA A 633 2.42 7.74 19.76
N GLU A 634 1.53 6.75 19.97
CA GLU A 634 0.21 7.04 20.53
C GLU A 634 0.27 7.63 21.94
N ARG A 635 1.14 7.13 22.81
CA ARG A 635 1.37 7.74 24.14
C ARG A 635 1.81 9.19 24.00
N ARG A 636 2.70 9.49 23.06
CA ARG A 636 3.15 10.85 22.79
C ARG A 636 2.03 11.75 22.24
N VAL A 637 1.17 11.22 21.37
CA VAL A 637 -0.04 11.91 20.87
C VAL A 637 -0.98 12.22 22.04
N VAL A 638 -1.22 11.27 22.93
CA VAL A 638 -2.05 11.45 24.14
C VAL A 638 -1.48 12.55 25.04
N GLU A 639 -0.17 12.58 25.26
CA GLU A 639 0.50 13.63 26.06
C GLU A 639 0.38 15.03 25.43
N LEU A 640 0.47 15.13 24.11
CA LEU A 640 0.39 16.39 23.39
C LEU A 640 -1.04 16.91 23.24
N ALA A 641 -2.04 16.03 23.33
CA ALA A 641 -3.44 16.39 23.21
C ALA A 641 -3.89 17.29 24.37
N THR A 642 -4.61 18.36 24.03
CA THR A 642 -5.28 19.24 24.99
C THR A 642 -6.58 18.60 25.49
N LEU A 643 -7.22 17.83 24.63
CA LEU A 643 -8.41 17.03 24.93
C LEU A 643 -8.25 15.68 24.22
N VAL A 644 -8.56 14.60 24.94
CA VAL A 644 -8.67 13.25 24.36
C VAL A 644 -10.14 12.86 24.38
N THR A 645 -10.67 12.50 23.22
CA THR A 645 -12.02 11.96 23.06
C THR A 645 -11.97 10.53 22.53
N ALA A 646 -12.98 9.74 22.86
CA ALA A 646 -13.09 8.36 22.41
C ALA A 646 -14.54 8.06 22.05
N VAL A 647 -14.79 7.24 21.04
CA VAL A 647 -16.18 6.92 20.65
C VAL A 647 -16.86 5.91 21.57
N THR A 648 -16.09 5.11 22.33
CA THR A 648 -16.62 4.11 23.26
C THR A 648 -15.96 4.17 24.66
N PRO A 649 -16.66 3.69 25.71
CA PRO A 649 -16.06 3.51 27.03
C PRO A 649 -14.86 2.53 27.05
N ALA A 650 -14.84 1.55 26.13
CA ALA A 650 -13.72 0.62 26.00
C ALA A 650 -12.43 1.34 25.59
N LEU A 651 -12.54 2.22 24.59
CA LEU A 651 -11.43 3.08 24.15
C LEU A 651 -11.03 4.10 25.23
N GLU A 652 -11.98 4.69 25.95
CA GLU A 652 -11.68 5.52 27.12
C GLU A 652 -10.80 4.78 28.12
N HIS A 653 -11.18 3.56 28.50
CA HIS A 653 -10.44 2.79 29.50
C HIS A 653 -9.02 2.47 29.01
N ARG A 654 -8.85 2.16 27.71
CA ARG A 654 -7.54 1.96 27.07
C ARG A 654 -6.69 3.23 27.11
N LEU A 655 -7.23 4.38 26.70
CA LEU A 655 -6.51 5.65 26.66
C LEU A 655 -6.10 6.12 28.06
N ARG A 656 -6.92 5.89 29.08
CA ARG A 656 -6.53 6.14 30.48
C ARG A 656 -5.34 5.27 30.91
N ARG A 657 -5.27 4.00 30.50
CA ARG A 657 -4.10 3.14 30.74
C ARG A 657 -2.86 3.58 29.94
N LEU A 658 -3.05 4.22 28.79
CA LEU A 658 -1.96 4.80 28.01
C LEU A 658 -1.38 6.07 28.62
N GLY A 659 -2.11 6.73 29.53
CA GLY A 659 -1.65 7.91 30.26
C GLY A 659 -2.56 9.13 30.11
N ALA A 660 -3.70 9.02 29.43
CA ALA A 660 -4.65 10.14 29.34
C ALA A 660 -5.25 10.45 30.72
N ALA A 661 -5.04 11.67 31.21
CA ALA A 661 -5.55 12.11 32.51
C ALA A 661 -7.09 12.15 32.55
N THR A 662 -7.70 12.65 31.47
CA THR A 662 -9.13 12.66 31.24
C THR A 662 -9.42 12.25 29.80
N VAL A 663 -10.48 11.48 29.62
CA VAL A 663 -10.99 11.11 28.29
C VAL A 663 -12.49 11.35 28.31
N THR A 664 -13.01 12.02 27.29
CA THR A 664 -14.46 12.21 27.14
C THR A 664 -15.00 11.25 26.11
N VAL A 665 -16.00 10.45 26.49
CA VAL A 665 -16.67 9.57 25.53
C VAL A 665 -17.64 10.40 24.68
N VAL A 666 -17.34 10.53 23.40
CA VAL A 666 -18.18 11.23 22.41
C VAL A 666 -18.52 10.25 21.28
N PRO A 667 -19.68 9.59 21.36
CA PRO A 667 -20.10 8.61 20.35
C PRO A 667 -20.26 9.23 18.96
N ASN A 668 -20.51 8.40 17.97
CA ASN A 668 -20.81 8.79 16.61
C ASN A 668 -22.18 9.47 16.48
N GLY A 669 -22.34 10.21 15.40
CA GLY A 669 -23.55 10.95 15.08
C GLY A 669 -24.15 10.52 13.75
N LEU A 670 -25.29 11.12 13.42
CA LEU A 670 -25.95 10.91 12.14
C LEU A 670 -26.16 12.21 11.37
N ARG A 671 -26.26 12.06 10.04
CA ARG A 671 -26.66 13.14 9.14
C ARG A 671 -28.20 13.23 9.11
N PRO A 672 -28.81 14.42 9.30
CA PRO A 672 -30.27 14.53 9.45
C PRO A 672 -31.11 13.97 8.29
N ASP A 673 -30.57 13.95 7.07
CA ASP A 673 -31.26 13.52 5.86
C ASP A 673 -31.10 12.03 5.54
N ILE A 674 -30.32 11.27 6.33
CA ILE A 674 -29.95 9.87 6.03
C ILE A 674 -31.14 8.92 5.96
N ALA A 675 -32.23 9.23 6.68
CA ALA A 675 -33.46 8.45 6.70
C ALA A 675 -34.46 8.86 5.60
N THR A 676 -34.10 9.80 4.71
CA THR A 676 -35.00 10.28 3.65
C THR A 676 -35.17 9.22 2.58
N VAL A 677 -36.39 8.68 2.46
CA VAL A 677 -36.74 7.72 1.40
C VAL A 677 -37.35 8.49 0.23
N ARG A 678 -36.65 8.56 -0.91
CA ARG A 678 -37.20 9.15 -2.15
C ARG A 678 -38.23 8.23 -2.80
N ALA A 679 -37.88 6.95 -2.96
CA ALA A 679 -38.76 5.87 -3.41
C ALA A 679 -38.22 4.55 -2.83
N PRO A 680 -39.05 3.69 -2.20
CA PRO A 680 -38.59 2.40 -1.70
C PRO A 680 -38.10 1.48 -2.82
N VAL A 681 -37.07 0.68 -2.56
CA VAL A 681 -36.66 -0.42 -3.44
C VAL A 681 -37.52 -1.65 -3.13
N GLU A 682 -38.17 -2.21 -4.14
CA GLU A 682 -38.94 -3.45 -3.98
C GLU A 682 -38.01 -4.65 -3.82
N LEU A 683 -37.90 -5.15 -2.59
CA LEU A 683 -37.19 -6.38 -2.25
C LEU A 683 -38.19 -7.48 -1.91
N ALA A 684 -37.88 -8.72 -2.29
CA ALA A 684 -38.67 -9.88 -1.87
C ALA A 684 -38.65 -10.00 -0.34
N ARG A 685 -39.80 -10.25 0.28
CA ARG A 685 -39.93 -10.36 1.74
C ARG A 685 -39.94 -11.82 2.19
N GLY A 686 -39.38 -12.07 3.36
CA GLY A 686 -39.52 -13.35 4.08
C GLY A 686 -40.53 -13.23 5.22
N GLU A 687 -40.67 -14.29 6.03
CA GLU A 687 -41.37 -14.19 7.32
C GLU A 687 -40.72 -13.15 8.25
N VAL A 688 -39.39 -13.07 8.20
CA VAL A 688 -38.59 -11.99 8.76
C VAL A 688 -37.59 -11.54 7.69
N THR A 689 -37.55 -10.24 7.43
CA THR A 689 -36.62 -9.60 6.49
C THR A 689 -35.54 -8.84 7.26
N VAL A 690 -34.33 -9.37 7.25
CA VAL A 690 -33.17 -8.86 7.99
C VAL A 690 -32.26 -8.10 7.03
N GLY A 691 -31.73 -6.95 7.46
CA GLY A 691 -30.85 -6.15 6.62
C GLY A 691 -29.56 -5.67 7.28
N TYR A 692 -28.52 -5.59 6.47
CA TYR A 692 -27.24 -4.99 6.80
C TYR A 692 -26.77 -4.12 5.64
N PHE A 693 -26.27 -2.92 5.93
CA PHE A 693 -25.36 -2.21 5.04
C PHE A 693 -24.05 -1.82 5.74
N GLY A 694 -22.95 -1.78 4.99
CA GLY A 694 -21.65 -1.31 5.47
C GLY A 694 -20.46 -2.03 4.85
N TYR A 695 -19.25 -1.66 5.27
CA TYR A 695 -18.04 -2.35 4.86
C TYR A 695 -18.02 -3.79 5.41
N LEU A 696 -17.66 -4.76 4.58
CA LEU A 696 -17.73 -6.21 4.87
C LEU A 696 -16.37 -6.74 5.30
N ALA A 697 -15.66 -6.01 6.17
CA ALA A 697 -14.30 -6.35 6.55
C ALA A 697 -14.20 -7.78 7.10
N SER A 698 -13.36 -8.60 6.47
CA SER A 698 -13.15 -10.00 6.86
C SER A 698 -12.65 -10.17 8.30
N ALA A 699 -12.06 -9.13 8.90
CA ALA A 699 -11.56 -9.15 10.27
C ALA A 699 -12.68 -9.19 11.33
N TRP A 700 -13.83 -8.55 11.10
CA TRP A 700 -14.90 -8.47 12.11
C TRP A 700 -16.28 -8.87 11.61
N PHE A 701 -16.57 -8.83 10.31
CA PHE A 701 -17.91 -9.15 9.80
C PHE A 701 -18.15 -10.67 9.87
N ASP A 702 -19.19 -11.09 10.58
CA ASP A 702 -19.45 -12.49 10.88
C ASP A 702 -20.33 -13.17 9.81
N TRP A 703 -19.68 -13.56 8.71
CA TRP A 703 -20.32 -14.33 7.64
C TRP A 703 -20.85 -15.69 8.13
N GLU A 704 -20.19 -16.32 9.10
CA GLU A 704 -20.59 -17.63 9.60
C GLU A 704 -21.93 -17.55 10.34
N LEU A 705 -22.10 -16.51 11.16
CA LEU A 705 -23.38 -16.23 11.82
C LEU A 705 -24.50 -15.98 10.81
N LEU A 706 -24.23 -15.23 9.72
CA LEU A 706 -25.24 -14.95 8.69
C LEU A 706 -25.64 -16.22 7.92
N VAL A 707 -24.65 -17.02 7.50
CA VAL A 707 -24.89 -18.28 6.81
C VAL A 707 -25.63 -19.26 7.70
N ALA A 708 -25.26 -19.35 8.99
CA ALA A 708 -25.94 -20.20 9.96
C ALA A 708 -27.39 -19.73 10.24
N THR A 709 -27.61 -18.41 10.29
CA THR A 709 -28.94 -17.80 10.42
C THR A 709 -29.82 -18.17 9.23
N ALA A 710 -29.32 -17.94 8.01
CA ALA A 710 -30.04 -18.22 6.77
C ALA A 710 -30.40 -19.71 6.63
N ARG A 711 -29.50 -20.63 7.00
CA ARG A 711 -29.74 -22.08 7.02
C ARG A 711 -30.75 -22.51 8.08
N SER A 712 -30.72 -21.89 9.26
CA SER A 712 -31.63 -22.23 10.38
C SER A 712 -33.05 -21.71 10.16
N ARG A 713 -33.21 -20.67 9.34
CA ARG A 713 -34.48 -20.03 9.02
C ARG A 713 -34.68 -19.86 7.51
N PRO A 714 -34.97 -20.93 6.74
CA PRO A 714 -35.13 -20.85 5.29
C PRO A 714 -36.29 -19.95 4.81
N SER A 715 -37.28 -19.68 5.67
CA SER A 715 -38.41 -18.79 5.39
C SER A 715 -38.08 -17.30 5.57
N TRP A 716 -36.94 -16.96 6.16
CA TRP A 716 -36.48 -15.58 6.34
C TRP A 716 -35.73 -15.10 5.11
N ARG A 717 -35.54 -13.80 4.96
CA ARG A 717 -34.65 -13.21 3.95
C ARG A 717 -33.64 -12.28 4.59
N LEU A 718 -32.38 -12.44 4.23
CA LEU A 718 -31.26 -11.62 4.70
C LEU A 718 -30.71 -10.82 3.52
N TYR A 719 -30.62 -9.50 3.65
CA TYR A 719 -30.03 -8.61 2.66
C TYR A 719 -28.75 -8.00 3.19
N VAL A 720 -27.66 -8.14 2.43
CA VAL A 720 -26.35 -7.56 2.75
C VAL A 720 -25.96 -6.59 1.64
N ILE A 721 -25.72 -5.33 2.00
CA ILE A 721 -25.27 -4.27 1.09
C ILE A 721 -23.87 -3.84 1.52
N GLY A 722 -22.87 -4.00 0.65
CA GLY A 722 -21.49 -3.73 1.04
C GLY A 722 -20.48 -4.33 0.07
N TYR A 723 -19.21 -4.18 0.42
CA TYR A 723 -18.06 -4.70 -0.33
C TYR A 723 -16.84 -4.90 0.59
N GLY A 724 -15.82 -5.60 0.08
CA GLY A 724 -14.46 -5.67 0.63
C GLY A 724 -14.06 -6.98 1.31
N GLY A 725 -15.01 -7.82 1.68
CA GLY A 725 -14.72 -9.12 2.33
C GLY A 725 -15.85 -10.11 2.19
N GLU A 726 -16.62 -9.99 1.11
CA GLU A 726 -17.53 -11.00 0.63
C GLU A 726 -16.82 -12.36 0.41
N PRO A 727 -17.50 -13.50 0.63
CA PRO A 727 -16.90 -14.82 0.43
C PRO A 727 -16.70 -15.09 -1.06
N ASP A 728 -15.50 -15.51 -1.45
CA ASP A 728 -15.08 -15.60 -2.86
C ASP A 728 -15.84 -16.62 -3.72
N ASP A 729 -16.53 -17.62 -3.14
CA ASP A 729 -17.31 -18.61 -3.92
C ASP A 729 -18.18 -19.57 -3.07
N ALA A 730 -18.51 -19.20 -1.82
CA ALA A 730 -19.41 -20.03 -1.03
C ALA A 730 -20.82 -19.93 -1.63
N GLN A 731 -21.46 -21.07 -1.92
CA GLN A 731 -22.91 -21.12 -2.16
C GLN A 731 -23.63 -20.53 -0.93
N LEU A 732 -23.86 -19.22 -0.96
CA LEU A 732 -24.68 -18.55 0.03
C LEU A 732 -26.07 -19.17 -0.06
N PRO A 733 -26.73 -19.43 1.08
CA PRO A 733 -28.13 -19.87 1.04
C PRO A 733 -28.97 -18.92 0.18
N ASP A 734 -29.93 -19.44 -0.59
CA ASP A 734 -30.75 -18.65 -1.54
C ASP A 734 -31.47 -17.47 -0.87
N ASN A 735 -31.67 -17.56 0.44
CA ASN A 735 -32.31 -16.54 1.26
C ASN A 735 -31.33 -15.53 1.90
N LEU A 736 -30.04 -15.58 1.57
CA LEU A 736 -29.02 -14.61 1.93
C LEU A 736 -28.50 -13.91 0.66
N VAL A 737 -28.95 -12.68 0.44
CA VAL A 737 -28.74 -11.92 -0.80
C VAL A 737 -27.71 -10.82 -0.60
N LEU A 738 -26.59 -10.91 -1.30
CA LEU A 738 -25.58 -9.86 -1.38
C LEU A 738 -25.91 -8.91 -2.56
N LEU A 739 -26.11 -7.64 -2.26
CA LEU A 739 -26.52 -6.59 -3.22
C LEU A 739 -25.36 -5.70 -3.68
N GLY A 740 -24.14 -5.94 -3.20
CA GLY A 740 -22.95 -5.13 -3.51
C GLY A 740 -22.99 -3.72 -2.93
N LYS A 741 -22.04 -2.87 -3.35
CA LYS A 741 -21.95 -1.46 -2.92
C LYS A 741 -23.09 -0.65 -3.54
N GLN A 742 -23.90 -0.01 -2.69
CA GLN A 742 -24.97 0.91 -3.11
C GLN A 742 -24.63 2.35 -2.71
N PRO A 743 -25.12 3.38 -3.44
CA PRO A 743 -24.95 4.77 -3.05
C PRO A 743 -25.54 5.03 -1.66
N GLN A 744 -24.84 5.79 -0.81
CA GLN A 744 -25.31 6.09 0.54
C GLN A 744 -26.71 6.74 0.55
N SER A 745 -27.01 7.57 -0.45
CA SER A 745 -28.31 8.23 -0.61
C SER A 745 -29.48 7.28 -0.90
N GLU A 746 -29.19 6.02 -1.27
CA GLU A 746 -30.20 5.01 -1.59
C GLU A 746 -30.40 4.00 -0.46
N LEU A 747 -29.51 3.95 0.55
CA LEU A 747 -29.57 2.93 1.61
C LEU A 747 -30.91 2.93 2.37
N ALA A 748 -31.50 4.10 2.62
CA ALA A 748 -32.82 4.21 3.24
C ALA A 748 -33.93 3.58 2.39
N ALA A 749 -33.81 3.62 1.06
CA ALA A 749 -34.77 3.04 0.15
C ALA A 749 -34.76 1.50 0.18
N PHE A 750 -33.58 0.89 0.33
CA PHE A 750 -33.45 -0.54 0.57
C PHE A 750 -33.95 -0.92 1.96
N ALA A 751 -33.56 -0.14 2.97
CA ALA A 751 -33.91 -0.39 4.36
C ALA A 751 -35.42 -0.28 4.66
N ALA A 752 -36.17 0.48 3.83
CA ALA A 752 -37.61 0.63 3.95
C ALA A 752 -38.39 -0.70 3.90
N GLY A 753 -37.81 -1.74 3.27
CA GLY A 753 -38.40 -3.07 3.17
C GLY A 753 -37.99 -4.04 4.27
N TRP A 754 -37.18 -3.63 5.25
CA TRP A 754 -36.67 -4.52 6.30
C TRP A 754 -37.54 -4.51 7.56
N ASP A 755 -37.54 -5.62 8.29
CA ASP A 755 -38.21 -5.75 9.58
C ASP A 755 -37.24 -5.45 10.74
N VAL A 756 -35.97 -5.83 10.57
CA VAL A 756 -34.92 -5.67 11.56
C VAL A 756 -33.57 -5.42 10.87
N ALA A 757 -32.77 -4.50 11.42
CA ALA A 757 -31.41 -4.27 10.98
C ALA A 757 -30.40 -4.97 11.89
N ILE A 758 -29.23 -5.33 11.37
CA ILE A 758 -28.21 -6.02 12.15
C ILE A 758 -26.84 -5.33 12.09
N VAL A 759 -26.03 -5.57 13.13
CA VAL A 759 -24.57 -5.38 13.11
C VAL A 759 -23.91 -6.67 13.60
N PRO A 760 -23.60 -7.62 12.70
CA PRO A 760 -23.14 -8.96 13.04
C PRO A 760 -21.61 -8.99 13.13
N PHE A 761 -21.03 -8.35 14.15
CA PHE A 761 -19.59 -8.36 14.33
C PHE A 761 -19.16 -9.51 15.25
N ARG A 762 -17.98 -10.07 15.00
CA ARG A 762 -17.39 -11.11 15.87
C ARG A 762 -17.11 -10.53 17.25
N PRO A 763 -17.38 -11.26 18.36
CA PRO A 763 -17.18 -10.78 19.73
C PRO A 763 -15.71 -10.80 20.15
N GLU A 764 -14.90 -10.04 19.44
CA GLU A 764 -13.47 -9.85 19.71
C GLU A 764 -13.17 -8.44 20.21
N ALA A 765 -11.96 -8.24 20.76
CA ALA A 765 -11.51 -6.95 21.29
C ALA A 765 -11.61 -5.82 20.24
N LEU A 766 -11.37 -6.14 18.97
CA LEU A 766 -11.50 -5.22 17.83
C LEU A 766 -12.92 -4.62 17.73
N ALA A 767 -13.96 -5.45 17.89
CA ALA A 767 -15.34 -4.99 17.81
C ALA A 767 -15.77 -4.20 19.07
N ALA A 768 -15.19 -4.51 20.24
CA ALA A 768 -15.51 -3.81 21.48
C ALA A 768 -15.09 -2.32 21.46
N GLY A 769 -14.09 -1.96 20.65
CA GLY A 769 -13.67 -0.57 20.45
C GLY A 769 -14.59 0.24 19.52
N ALA A 770 -15.38 -0.43 18.67
CA ALA A 770 -16.14 0.21 17.61
C ALA A 770 -17.48 0.79 18.08
N ASP A 771 -17.86 1.93 17.49
CA ASP A 771 -19.20 2.54 17.63
C ASP A 771 -19.86 2.69 16.24
N PRO A 772 -20.62 1.69 15.77
CA PRO A 772 -21.07 1.66 14.39
C PRO A 772 -22.08 2.77 14.04
N ILE A 773 -21.70 3.67 13.12
CA ILE A 773 -22.58 4.76 12.60
C ILE A 773 -23.93 4.21 12.11
N LYS A 774 -23.91 3.06 11.42
CA LYS A 774 -25.10 2.37 10.91
C LYS A 774 -26.16 2.08 11.97
N THR A 775 -25.79 1.87 13.23
CA THR A 775 -26.76 1.71 14.32
C THR A 775 -27.65 2.95 14.45
N TYR A 776 -27.07 4.15 14.39
CA TYR A 776 -27.81 5.42 14.39
C TYR A 776 -28.65 5.58 13.13
N GLU A 777 -28.11 5.21 11.97
CA GLU A 777 -28.80 5.30 10.69
C GLU A 777 -30.05 4.39 10.66
N TYR A 778 -29.94 3.14 11.14
CA TYR A 778 -31.07 2.22 11.25
C TYR A 778 -32.16 2.74 12.20
N LEU A 779 -31.78 3.30 13.34
CA LEU A 779 -32.73 3.90 14.29
C LEU A 779 -33.42 5.13 13.69
N ALA A 780 -32.70 5.96 12.92
CA ALA A 780 -33.27 7.07 12.17
C ALA A 780 -34.24 6.60 11.07
N MET A 781 -33.96 5.45 10.44
CA MET A 781 -34.88 4.80 9.49
C MET A 781 -36.12 4.21 10.21
N GLY A 782 -36.03 3.98 11.52
CA GLY A 782 -37.11 3.47 12.36
C GLY A 782 -37.02 1.96 12.68
N LEU A 783 -35.93 1.32 12.27
CA LEU A 783 -35.72 -0.12 12.41
C LEU A 783 -35.24 -0.47 13.83
N PRO A 784 -35.71 -1.58 14.42
CA PRO A 784 -35.03 -2.18 15.56
C PRO A 784 -33.68 -2.75 15.11
N VAL A 785 -32.69 -2.77 16.00
CA VAL A 785 -31.34 -3.22 15.68
C VAL A 785 -30.92 -4.37 16.59
N VAL A 786 -30.38 -5.44 16.01
CA VAL A 786 -29.73 -6.52 16.76
C VAL A 786 -28.24 -6.52 16.46
N VAL A 787 -27.41 -6.52 17.51
CA VAL A 787 -25.95 -6.42 17.37
C VAL A 787 -25.22 -7.56 18.07
N THR A 788 -24.10 -7.98 17.51
CA THR A 788 -23.14 -8.92 18.11
C THR A 788 -21.75 -8.26 18.13
N GLY A 789 -20.93 -8.59 19.14
CA GLY A 789 -19.56 -8.09 19.30
C GLY A 789 -19.38 -6.59 19.61
N VAL A 790 -20.37 -5.74 19.29
CA VAL A 790 -20.41 -4.31 19.62
C VAL A 790 -21.43 -4.02 20.72
N PHE A 791 -21.30 -2.86 21.35
CA PHE A 791 -22.22 -2.41 22.40
C PHE A 791 -23.27 -1.44 21.85
N PRO A 792 -24.51 -1.43 22.40
CA PRO A 792 -25.47 -0.39 22.12
C PRO A 792 -24.89 0.99 22.47
N PRO A 793 -25.12 2.02 21.65
CA PRO A 793 -24.91 3.40 22.07
C PRO A 793 -25.62 3.68 23.38
N ALA A 794 -25.01 4.47 24.25
CA ALA A 794 -25.59 4.83 25.54
C ALA A 794 -26.99 5.45 25.35
N GLY A 795 -28.00 4.91 26.05
CA GLY A 795 -29.39 5.34 25.94
C GLY A 795 -30.18 4.68 24.80
N ALA A 796 -29.54 3.85 23.95
CA ALA A 796 -30.19 3.11 22.87
C ALA A 796 -30.61 1.69 23.28
N GLU A 797 -30.40 1.27 24.53
CA GLU A 797 -30.58 -0.12 25.00
C GLU A 797 -32.02 -0.62 24.86
N ALA A 798 -33.00 0.30 24.81
CA ALA A 798 -34.39 -0.04 24.54
C ALA A 798 -34.65 -0.42 23.07
N PHE A 799 -33.79 0.01 22.14
CA PHE A 799 -33.97 -0.10 20.69
C PHE A 799 -32.94 -1.02 20.02
N VAL A 800 -31.80 -1.22 20.67
CA VAL A 800 -30.66 -2.01 20.20
C VAL A 800 -30.45 -3.18 21.15
N GLU A 801 -30.71 -4.39 20.68
CA GLU A 801 -30.54 -5.61 21.47
C GLU A 801 -29.20 -6.25 21.17
N ARG A 802 -28.32 -6.35 22.18
CA ARG A 802 -27.05 -7.04 22.07
C ARG A 802 -27.20 -8.49 22.51
N VAL A 803 -26.75 -9.41 21.67
CA VAL A 803 -26.74 -10.85 21.93
C VAL A 803 -25.45 -11.47 21.40
N GLU A 804 -25.12 -12.66 21.87
CA GLU A 804 -23.97 -13.42 21.39
C GLU A 804 -24.40 -14.88 21.13
N GLY A 805 -23.88 -15.47 20.05
CA GLY A 805 -24.21 -16.84 19.63
C GLY A 805 -25.52 -16.97 18.84
N LEU A 806 -25.57 -17.99 17.98
CA LEU A 806 -26.64 -18.18 17.00
C LEU A 806 -28.04 -18.26 17.62
N ALA A 807 -28.23 -19.03 18.70
CA ALA A 807 -29.56 -19.23 19.28
C ALA A 807 -30.16 -17.91 19.81
N ALA A 808 -29.38 -17.16 20.59
CA ALA A 808 -29.82 -15.86 21.10
C ALA A 808 -30.01 -14.83 19.98
N PHE A 809 -29.18 -14.88 18.93
CA PHE A 809 -29.31 -14.05 17.74
C PHE A 809 -30.64 -14.30 17.01
N LEU A 810 -31.00 -15.57 16.76
CA LEU A 810 -32.28 -15.92 16.14
C LEU A 810 -33.49 -15.44 16.96
N GLU A 811 -33.49 -15.69 18.26
CA GLU A 811 -34.59 -15.25 19.12
C GLU A 811 -34.71 -13.72 19.19
N ALA A 812 -33.59 -13.00 19.21
CA ALA A 812 -33.59 -11.54 19.19
C ALA A 812 -34.16 -10.98 17.88
N LEU A 813 -33.82 -11.58 16.74
CA LEU A 813 -34.37 -11.19 15.44
C LEU A 813 -35.89 -11.40 15.37
N GLU A 814 -36.40 -12.51 15.90
CA GLU A 814 -37.85 -12.77 15.99
C GLU A 814 -38.56 -11.74 16.86
N ARG A 815 -38.02 -11.47 18.05
CA ARG A 815 -38.59 -10.45 18.95
C ARG A 815 -38.56 -9.07 18.32
N ALA A 816 -37.46 -8.70 17.67
CA ALA A 816 -37.28 -7.41 17.01
C ALA A 816 -38.28 -7.23 15.85
N ALA A 817 -38.44 -8.25 15.01
CA ALA A 817 -39.36 -8.24 13.87
C ALA A 817 -40.83 -8.15 14.29
N ALA A 818 -41.19 -8.68 15.47
CA ALA A 818 -42.56 -8.61 16.00
C ALA A 818 -42.93 -7.24 16.61
N ARG A 819 -41.99 -6.29 16.76
CA ARG A 819 -42.24 -5.07 17.55
C ARG A 819 -43.22 -4.09 16.85
N PRO A 820 -44.10 -3.40 17.61
CA PRO A 820 -45.16 -2.58 17.03
C PRO A 820 -44.65 -1.28 16.36
N ALA A 821 -45.42 -0.80 15.37
CA ALA A 821 -45.18 0.49 14.69
C ALA A 821 -45.07 1.70 15.64
N ALA A 822 -45.66 1.62 16.84
CA ALA A 822 -45.59 2.67 17.86
C ALA A 822 -44.16 2.94 18.38
N GLU A 823 -43.22 2.00 18.24
CA GLU A 823 -41.82 2.20 18.63
C GLU A 823 -41.00 2.93 17.56
N ILE A 824 -41.45 2.97 16.31
CA ILE A 824 -40.75 3.64 15.19
C ILE A 824 -40.50 5.12 15.53
N ALA A 825 -41.53 5.81 16.05
CA ALA A 825 -41.42 7.22 16.41
C ALA A 825 -40.38 7.46 17.50
N ARG A 826 -40.32 6.58 18.52
CA ARG A 826 -39.35 6.69 19.62
C ARG A 826 -37.91 6.47 19.16
N ARG A 827 -37.68 5.52 18.24
CA ARG A 827 -36.35 5.28 17.64
C ARG A 827 -35.88 6.49 16.85
N ARG A 828 -36.77 7.09 16.05
CA ARG A 828 -36.48 8.30 15.25
C ARG A 828 -36.21 9.51 16.13
N GLU A 829 -37.00 9.70 17.18
CA GLU A 829 -36.80 10.78 18.16
C GLU A 829 -35.45 10.64 18.87
N TRP A 830 -35.12 9.43 19.32
CA TRP A 830 -33.80 9.16 19.91
C TRP A 830 -32.68 9.45 18.91
N ALA A 831 -32.79 8.96 17.67
CA ALA A 831 -31.78 9.19 16.65
C ALA A 831 -31.60 10.69 16.35
N ALA A 832 -32.70 11.45 16.24
CA ALA A 832 -32.67 12.90 15.97
C ALA A 832 -31.91 13.72 17.03
N ALA A 833 -31.76 13.21 18.26
CA ALA A 833 -30.95 13.83 19.30
C ALA A 833 -29.43 13.56 19.17
N HIS A 834 -29.02 12.67 18.26
CA HIS A 834 -27.65 12.19 18.11
C HIS A 834 -27.04 12.57 16.75
N THR A 835 -27.07 13.85 16.42
CA THR A 835 -26.53 14.39 15.16
C THR A 835 -25.04 14.73 15.26
N TRP A 836 -24.36 14.87 14.12
CA TRP A 836 -22.98 15.37 14.08
C TRP A 836 -22.82 16.77 14.67
N ASP A 837 -23.84 17.63 14.54
CA ASP A 837 -23.91 18.93 15.21
C ASP A 837 -23.86 18.78 16.73
N SER A 838 -24.66 17.88 17.31
CA SER A 838 -24.63 17.57 18.75
C SER A 838 -23.27 16.99 19.18
N ARG A 839 -22.63 16.14 18.37
CA ARG A 839 -21.30 15.57 18.69
C ARG A 839 -20.23 16.64 18.75
N LEU A 840 -20.23 17.56 17.79
CA LEU A 840 -19.29 18.67 17.78
C LEU A 840 -19.51 19.60 18.98
N ASP A 841 -20.77 19.85 19.36
CA ASP A 841 -21.10 20.63 20.56
C ASP A 841 -20.58 19.95 21.83
N SER A 842 -20.72 18.62 21.96
CA SER A 842 -20.12 17.86 23.07
C SER A 842 -18.60 17.95 23.12
N ILE A 843 -17.90 17.95 21.97
CA ILE A 843 -16.44 18.14 21.91
C ILE A 843 -16.07 19.54 22.41
N PHE A 844 -16.81 20.58 22.00
CA PHE A 844 -16.57 21.96 22.45
C PHE A 844 -16.88 22.19 23.93
N GLU A 845 -17.92 21.56 24.46
CA GLU A 845 -18.22 21.55 25.89
C GLU A 845 -17.12 20.87 26.70
N ALA A 846 -16.66 19.69 26.27
CA ALA A 846 -15.57 18.96 26.90
C ALA A 846 -14.28 19.78 26.92
N PHE A 847 -13.98 20.48 25.82
CA PHE A 847 -12.84 21.38 25.74
C PHE A 847 -12.95 22.55 26.74
N SER A 848 -14.12 23.18 26.82
CA SER A 848 -14.39 24.29 27.74
C SER A 848 -14.24 23.86 29.21
N ALA A 849 -14.71 22.65 29.55
CA ALA A 849 -14.56 22.07 30.88
C ALA A 849 -13.08 21.83 31.25
N THR A 850 -12.28 21.27 30.33
CA THR A 850 -10.85 21.04 30.55
C THR A 850 -10.09 22.34 30.80
N ARG A 851 -10.39 23.43 30.07
CA ARG A 851 -9.79 24.76 30.32
C ARG A 851 -10.16 25.31 31.69
N ALA A 852 -11.40 25.15 32.13
CA ALA A 852 -11.85 25.63 33.44
C ALA A 852 -11.15 24.90 34.59
N THR A 853 -10.88 23.61 34.46
CA THR A 853 -10.11 22.83 35.45
C THR A 853 -8.64 23.25 35.48
N ALA A 854 -8.01 23.42 34.31
CA ALA A 854 -6.61 23.85 34.21
C ALA A 854 -6.36 25.28 34.73
N ALA A 855 -7.36 26.16 34.69
CA ALA A 855 -7.27 27.51 35.25
C ALA A 855 -7.46 27.57 36.79
N ARG A 856 -7.92 26.46 37.40
CA ARG A 856 -8.16 26.34 38.86
C ARG A 856 -7.09 25.55 39.59
N SER A 857 -6.30 24.76 38.86
CA SER A 857 -5.09 24.06 39.33
C SER A 857 -3.86 24.95 39.19
#